data_AF-A0AAV2HFQ6-F1
#
_entry.id   AF-A0AAV2HFQ6-F1
#
_cell.length_a   1.000
_cell.length_b   1.000
_cell.length_c   1.000
_cell.angle_alpha   90.00
_cell.angle_beta   90.00
_cell.angle_gamma   90.00
#
_symmetry.space_group_name_H-M   'P 1'
#
loop_
_entity.id
_entity.type
_entity.pdbx_description
1 polymer ?
#
loop_
_entity_poly.entity_id
_entity_poly.type
_entity_poly.pdbx_seq_one_letter_code
_entity_poly.pdbx_strand_id
1 'polypeptide(L)'
;MASSHGYPKWLLNSKEDITKSKEWNSFVHDLHEAIQQQLTESHVQYFTDLSEAEKMLFMQRATKVLEGGSSSKNLFNRVSSVMDQQLNSQVGHQLLEENPTDTRSDLVVEAAEEGVISLLKRWPDLKSKLHICFNQPLVEPMRQLAWQLYLSNPRIRKIYVDLLNENPRAAISPMDIEISQKVEQMVLSEQTFVDLKGSVGHFYAMKATLSYHHARQQANSRLKDIDYFLVVPFVVVASNSLSRREPAPGKVVAQLVEEYLTYMSTRPGFVVDSGSPLHNEEMKGFVGKVAAVLEKHYPDVSSVVAKTYVPAREKIVTTEKGSRALLLEGLQELIRPMVRTMLIGYLNFETLLYVWDQYIIGLDVPGFSAEWLSVVIATLLGLEHDKLKECQSPLAMETVLNRESPLLTIQQFQYQVKRHHYRELFAMLTADQKSAMPVLDPTQSLHPPWRHWYNDQIPPYTKPQDRRKAREEREAERERLLQQQRDAERMKKEGELRDRKTTEGETMKMAAAERARLDREKIDLEYQLQEEKRRRLDAEKRAKEEIEQLRRELDALRKPVSLVKSPNPSLMSTSSYVSRMLIPPPPTPDSQYGLPPIAESPSHSPAQAEEVIFDFLRKIRKSMDKIANGEGQEAEHLNKETEKYIYNNVQDIKRAQIEVFGHRLQPGEFERMDAHKQKKASDQIMELIQKWREDRRARELRKVM
;
A
#
# COMPACT_ATOMS: atom_id res chain seq x y z
N MET A 1 21.08 -22.55 -25.14
CA MET A 1 20.13 -23.56 -24.60
C MET A 1 18.95 -22.82 -23.98
N ALA A 2 17.71 -23.04 -24.44
CA ALA A 2 16.55 -22.32 -23.90
C ALA A 2 16.21 -22.77 -22.47
N SER A 3 16.09 -21.84 -21.53
CA SER A 3 15.66 -22.13 -20.16
C SER A 3 14.14 -22.36 -20.11
N SER A 4 13.73 -23.42 -19.43
CA SER A 4 12.34 -23.59 -19.01
C SER A 4 12.03 -22.56 -17.92
N HIS A 5 11.10 -21.64 -18.24
CA HIS A 5 10.73 -20.44 -17.48
C HIS A 5 11.70 -19.27 -17.69
N GLY A 6 11.16 -18.08 -17.99
CA GLY A 6 11.91 -16.88 -18.39
C GLY A 6 12.63 -16.14 -17.27
N TYR A 7 13.38 -16.87 -16.44
CA TYR A 7 14.32 -16.33 -15.45
C TYR A 7 15.73 -16.86 -15.72
N PRO A 8 16.78 -16.11 -15.36
CA PRO A 8 18.14 -16.62 -15.34
C PRO A 8 18.28 -17.82 -14.40
N LYS A 9 19.18 -18.76 -14.73
CA LYS A 9 19.43 -19.95 -13.90
C LYS A 9 19.92 -19.57 -12.50
N TRP A 10 20.83 -18.60 -12.40
CA TRP A 10 21.35 -18.12 -11.11
C TRP A 10 20.24 -17.65 -10.16
N LEU A 11 19.19 -17.01 -10.70
CA LEU A 11 18.06 -16.51 -9.94
C LEU A 11 17.15 -17.63 -9.43
N LEU A 12 16.94 -18.67 -10.23
CA LEU A 12 16.19 -19.87 -9.84
C LEU A 12 16.91 -20.65 -8.74
N ASN A 13 18.22 -20.87 -8.90
CA ASN A 13 19.07 -21.49 -7.87
C ASN A 13 19.04 -20.68 -6.57
N SER A 14 19.19 -19.35 -6.67
CA SER A 14 19.15 -18.45 -5.51
C SER A 14 17.86 -18.61 -4.73
N LYS A 15 16.72 -18.61 -5.44
CA LYS A 15 15.40 -18.82 -4.84
C LYS A 15 15.32 -20.16 -4.11
N GLU A 16 15.78 -21.24 -4.72
CA GLU A 16 15.75 -22.58 -4.11
C GLU A 16 16.57 -22.60 -2.81
N ASP A 17 17.80 -22.10 -2.84
CA ASP A 17 18.70 -22.00 -1.68
C ASP A 17 18.15 -21.11 -0.56
N ILE A 18 17.47 -20.01 -0.91
CA ILE A 18 16.78 -19.13 0.05
C ILE A 18 15.59 -19.87 0.67
N THR A 19 14.75 -20.53 -0.12
CA THR A 19 13.56 -21.23 0.41
C THR A 19 13.89 -22.43 1.30
N LYS A 20 15.07 -23.03 1.13
CA LYS A 20 15.59 -24.11 2.01
C LYS A 20 16.32 -23.59 3.25
N SER A 21 16.52 -22.27 3.37
CA SER A 21 17.30 -21.66 4.45
C SER A 21 16.55 -21.62 5.78
N LYS A 22 17.30 -21.60 6.89
CA LYS A 22 16.72 -21.48 8.24
C LYS A 22 16.14 -20.08 8.46
N GLU A 23 16.76 -19.08 7.84
CA GLU A 23 16.39 -17.68 7.87
C GLU A 23 15.02 -17.45 7.22
N TRP A 24 14.75 -18.11 6.08
CA TRP A 24 13.43 -18.11 5.44
C TRP A 24 12.36 -18.74 6.35
N ASN A 25 12.63 -19.93 6.90
CA ASN A 25 11.67 -20.61 7.78
C ASN A 25 11.39 -19.80 9.06
N SER A 26 12.41 -19.15 9.64
CA SER A 26 12.25 -18.25 10.78
C SER A 26 11.43 -17.01 10.43
N PHE A 27 11.64 -16.40 9.25
CA PHE A 27 10.86 -15.25 8.81
C PHE A 27 9.40 -15.62 8.52
N VAL A 28 9.14 -16.77 7.88
CA VAL A 28 7.78 -17.27 7.64
C VAL A 28 7.05 -17.57 8.94
N HIS A 29 7.74 -18.11 9.95
CA HIS A 29 7.19 -18.32 11.28
C HIS A 29 6.77 -17.00 11.94
N ASP A 30 7.68 -16.03 12.05
CA ASP A 30 7.40 -14.71 12.63
C ASP A 30 6.27 -13.98 11.86
N LEU A 31 6.22 -14.13 10.51
CA LEU A 31 5.17 -13.55 9.66
C LEU A 31 3.81 -14.17 9.94
N HIS A 32 3.74 -15.49 10.10
CA HIS A 32 2.52 -16.19 10.50
C HIS A 32 2.05 -15.68 11.87
N GLU A 33 2.95 -15.53 12.85
CA GLU A 33 2.58 -15.01 14.17
C GLU A 33 2.09 -13.56 14.16
N ALA A 34 2.68 -12.71 13.32
CA ALA A 34 2.23 -11.32 13.14
C ALA A 34 0.84 -11.27 12.47
N ILE A 35 0.55 -12.14 11.51
CA ILE A 35 -0.79 -12.28 10.92
C ILE A 35 -1.80 -12.78 11.97
N GLN A 36 -1.46 -13.83 12.73
CA GLN A 36 -2.32 -14.36 13.80
C GLN A 36 -2.60 -13.33 14.90
N GLN A 37 -1.61 -12.50 15.24
CA GLN A 37 -1.79 -11.37 16.14
C GLN A 37 -2.83 -10.38 15.59
N GLN A 38 -2.69 -9.96 14.32
CA GLN A 38 -3.62 -9.03 13.69
C GLN A 38 -5.04 -9.59 13.56
N LEU A 39 -5.20 -10.89 13.25
CA LEU A 39 -6.50 -11.55 13.24
C LEU A 39 -7.17 -11.51 14.61
N THR A 40 -6.41 -11.83 15.66
CA THR A 40 -6.86 -11.78 17.06
C THR A 40 -7.28 -10.36 17.46
N GLU A 41 -6.46 -9.35 17.13
CA GLU A 41 -6.71 -7.94 17.43
C GLU A 41 -7.87 -7.36 16.61
N SER A 42 -8.15 -7.92 15.43
CA SER A 42 -9.26 -7.52 14.54
C SER A 42 -10.54 -8.34 14.74
N HIS A 43 -10.57 -9.26 15.71
CA HIS A 43 -11.67 -10.19 15.98
C HIS A 43 -12.09 -11.08 14.79
N VAL A 44 -11.16 -11.39 13.88
CA VAL A 44 -11.38 -12.30 12.75
C VAL A 44 -10.94 -13.71 13.15
N GLN A 45 -11.83 -14.71 13.00
CA GLN A 45 -11.54 -16.07 13.45
C GLN A 45 -10.55 -16.80 12.53
N TYR A 46 -10.73 -16.73 11.21
CA TYR A 46 -9.85 -17.38 10.25
C TYR A 46 -9.40 -16.43 9.14
N PHE A 47 -8.13 -16.55 8.73
CA PHE A 47 -7.59 -15.81 7.58
C PHE A 47 -8.32 -16.14 6.26
N THR A 48 -9.01 -17.28 6.19
CA THR A 48 -9.85 -17.69 5.05
C THR A 48 -11.09 -16.83 4.87
N ASP A 49 -11.58 -16.23 5.95
CA ASP A 49 -12.84 -15.46 5.98
C ASP A 49 -12.66 -14.07 5.35
N LEU A 50 -11.39 -13.63 5.23
CA LEU A 50 -11.00 -12.39 4.57
C LEU A 50 -11.13 -12.50 3.04
N SER A 51 -11.57 -11.41 2.41
CA SER A 51 -11.40 -11.22 0.96
C SER A 51 -9.92 -11.18 0.57
N GLU A 52 -9.59 -11.43 -0.69
CA GLU A 52 -8.18 -11.42 -1.14
C GLU A 52 -7.50 -10.06 -0.95
N ALA A 53 -8.24 -8.94 -1.03
CA ALA A 53 -7.73 -7.61 -0.75
C ALA A 53 -7.37 -7.42 0.74
N GLU A 54 -8.21 -7.91 1.65
CA GLU A 54 -7.96 -7.88 3.10
C GLU A 54 -6.79 -8.81 3.46
N LYS A 55 -6.69 -10.00 2.85
CA LYS A 55 -5.51 -10.89 3.00
C LYS A 55 -4.22 -10.18 2.62
N MET A 56 -4.21 -9.43 1.50
CA MET A 56 -3.05 -8.63 1.12
C MET A 56 -2.73 -7.54 2.15
N LEU A 57 -3.74 -6.82 2.65
CA LEU A 57 -3.56 -5.77 3.66
C LEU A 57 -2.93 -6.33 4.95
N PHE A 58 -3.43 -7.47 5.44
CA PHE A 58 -2.88 -8.16 6.62
C PHE A 58 -1.45 -8.65 6.37
N MET A 59 -1.14 -9.24 5.21
CA MET A 59 0.24 -9.64 4.89
C MET A 59 1.19 -8.43 4.78
N GLN A 60 0.77 -7.33 4.16
CA GLN A 60 1.57 -6.11 4.05
C GLN A 60 1.84 -5.50 5.43
N ARG A 61 0.82 -5.42 6.30
CA ARG A 61 0.97 -4.98 7.68
C ARG A 61 1.90 -5.88 8.48
N ALA A 62 1.69 -7.20 8.44
CA ALA A 62 2.54 -8.16 9.12
C ALA A 62 4.00 -8.11 8.63
N THR A 63 4.22 -7.87 7.34
CA THR A 63 5.56 -7.63 6.79
C THR A 63 6.17 -6.34 7.34
N LYS A 64 5.43 -5.22 7.32
CA LYS A 64 5.88 -3.90 7.86
C LYS A 64 6.15 -3.96 9.38
N VAL A 65 5.43 -4.81 10.12
CA VAL A 65 5.65 -5.11 11.54
C VAL A 65 6.99 -5.84 11.79
N LEU A 66 7.48 -6.61 10.80
CA LEU A 66 8.75 -7.33 10.86
C LEU A 66 9.92 -6.57 10.20
N GLU A 67 9.65 -5.53 9.40
CA GLU A 67 10.69 -4.68 8.80
C GLU A 67 11.60 -4.09 9.89
N GLY A 68 12.91 -4.32 9.76
CA GLY A 68 13.90 -3.92 10.76
C GLY A 68 14.10 -4.89 11.93
N GLY A 69 13.25 -5.91 12.09
CA GLY A 69 13.42 -7.00 13.05
C GLY A 69 14.62 -7.92 12.71
N SER A 70 15.06 -8.72 13.69
CA SER A 70 16.21 -9.62 13.53
C SER A 70 16.02 -10.64 12.40
N SER A 71 14.82 -11.24 12.30
CA SER A 71 14.52 -12.29 11.33
C SER A 71 14.44 -11.73 9.90
N SER A 72 13.87 -10.53 9.73
CA SER A 72 13.89 -9.78 8.47
C SER A 72 15.31 -9.43 8.02
N LYS A 73 16.15 -8.92 8.93
CA LYS A 73 17.58 -8.62 8.67
C LYS A 73 18.39 -9.87 8.30
N ASN A 74 18.19 -10.98 9.03
CA ASN A 74 18.87 -12.24 8.77
C ASN A 74 18.47 -12.82 7.40
N LEU A 75 17.17 -12.79 7.07
CA LEU A 75 16.71 -13.19 5.74
C LEU A 75 17.29 -12.30 4.65
N PHE A 76 17.28 -10.96 4.82
CA PHE A 76 17.85 -10.04 3.83
C PHE A 76 19.34 -10.31 3.58
N ASN A 77 20.14 -10.47 4.65
CA ASN A 77 21.55 -10.83 4.54
C ASN A 77 21.77 -12.17 3.84
N ARG A 78 20.91 -13.17 4.11
CA ARG A 78 20.96 -14.48 3.44
C ARG A 78 20.60 -14.37 1.96
N VAL A 79 19.59 -13.56 1.61
CA VAL A 79 19.18 -13.29 0.22
C VAL A 79 20.35 -12.65 -0.55
N SER A 80 20.93 -11.57 -0.03
CA SER A 80 22.10 -10.92 -0.66
C SER A 80 23.26 -11.89 -0.86
N SER A 81 23.69 -12.59 0.19
CA SER A 81 24.82 -13.53 0.12
C SER A 81 24.60 -14.66 -0.87
N VAL A 82 23.37 -15.20 -0.98
CA VAL A 82 23.05 -16.27 -1.93
C VAL A 82 22.99 -15.74 -3.36
N MET A 83 22.37 -14.57 -3.58
CA MET A 83 22.31 -13.94 -4.89
C MET A 83 23.71 -13.61 -5.42
N ASP A 84 24.56 -12.99 -4.58
CA ASP A 84 25.95 -12.69 -4.93
C ASP A 84 26.73 -13.97 -5.29
N GLN A 85 26.58 -15.04 -4.51
CA GLN A 85 27.24 -16.32 -4.76
C GLN A 85 26.80 -16.94 -6.09
N GLN A 86 25.49 -17.03 -6.34
CA GLN A 86 24.95 -17.67 -7.54
C GLN A 86 25.24 -16.85 -8.81
N LEU A 87 25.15 -15.51 -8.73
CA LEU A 87 25.51 -14.60 -9.81
C LEU A 87 27.00 -14.73 -10.18
N ASN A 88 27.89 -14.69 -9.18
CA ASN A 88 29.33 -14.90 -9.41
C ASN A 88 29.64 -16.30 -9.95
N SER A 89 28.88 -17.33 -9.58
CA SER A 89 29.04 -18.67 -10.13
C SER A 89 28.67 -18.72 -11.62
N GLN A 90 27.58 -18.06 -12.04
CA GLN A 90 27.21 -17.98 -13.45
C GLN A 90 28.27 -17.24 -14.28
N VAL A 91 28.71 -16.07 -13.82
CA VAL A 91 29.78 -15.31 -14.48
C VAL A 91 31.10 -16.08 -14.52
N GLY A 92 31.41 -16.81 -13.45
CA GLY A 92 32.56 -17.71 -13.41
C GLY A 92 32.52 -18.84 -14.44
N HIS A 93 31.34 -19.32 -14.82
CA HIS A 93 31.18 -20.27 -15.93
C HIS A 93 31.33 -19.62 -17.30
N GLN A 94 30.79 -18.41 -17.51
CA GLN A 94 30.92 -17.67 -18.78
C GLN A 94 32.37 -17.28 -19.07
N LEU A 95 33.14 -16.90 -18.05
CA LEU A 95 34.58 -16.60 -18.18
C LEU A 95 35.45 -17.83 -18.53
N LEU A 96 34.90 -19.04 -18.51
CA LEU A 96 35.56 -20.28 -18.92
C LEU A 96 35.19 -20.70 -20.36
N GLU A 97 34.34 -19.94 -21.05
CA GLU A 97 34.03 -20.16 -22.47
C GLU A 97 35.20 -19.70 -23.36
N GLU A 98 35.31 -20.23 -24.58
CA GLU A 98 36.47 -19.94 -25.45
C GLU A 98 36.42 -18.51 -26.01
N ASN A 99 37.33 -17.66 -25.52
CA ASN A 99 37.50 -16.23 -25.84
C ASN A 99 36.41 -15.30 -25.26
N PRO A 100 36.37 -15.07 -23.93
CA PRO A 100 35.51 -14.04 -23.35
C PRO A 100 35.98 -12.65 -23.83
N THR A 101 35.09 -11.92 -24.50
CA THR A 101 35.32 -10.53 -24.94
C THR A 101 35.15 -9.52 -23.82
N ASP A 102 34.33 -9.87 -22.82
CA ASP A 102 33.80 -8.95 -21.81
C ASP A 102 34.48 -9.18 -20.45
N THR A 103 34.60 -8.13 -19.64
CA THR A 103 35.21 -8.27 -18.33
C THR A 103 34.24 -8.95 -17.35
N ARG A 104 34.79 -9.49 -16.25
CA ARG A 104 33.99 -10.01 -15.13
C ARG A 104 32.95 -9.00 -14.63
N SER A 105 33.28 -7.71 -14.64
CA SER A 105 32.37 -6.65 -14.19
C SER A 105 31.17 -6.50 -15.14
N ASP A 106 31.43 -6.55 -16.46
CA ASP A 106 30.40 -6.38 -17.48
C ASP A 106 29.41 -7.55 -17.44
N LEU A 107 29.92 -8.79 -17.36
CA LEU A 107 29.10 -10.00 -17.21
C LEU A 107 28.27 -10.01 -15.91
N VAL A 108 28.79 -9.45 -14.80
CA VAL A 108 28.02 -9.27 -13.56
C VAL A 108 26.87 -8.28 -13.76
N VAL A 109 27.11 -7.17 -14.47
CA VAL A 109 26.09 -6.15 -14.76
C VAL A 109 25.02 -6.71 -15.70
N GLU A 110 25.39 -7.39 -16.78
CA GLU A 110 24.46 -8.00 -17.75
C GLU A 110 23.59 -9.08 -17.08
N ALA A 111 24.18 -10.00 -16.31
CA ALA A 111 23.43 -11.06 -15.64
C ALA A 111 22.54 -10.53 -14.49
N ALA A 112 22.92 -9.41 -13.87
CA ALA A 112 22.08 -8.69 -12.92
C ALA A 112 20.92 -7.95 -13.62
N GLU A 113 21.18 -7.30 -14.76
CA GLU A 113 20.17 -6.68 -15.61
C GLU A 113 19.13 -7.72 -16.07
N GLU A 114 19.56 -8.87 -16.61
CA GLU A 114 18.67 -9.97 -17.02
C GLU A 114 17.78 -10.41 -15.85
N GLY A 115 18.37 -10.55 -14.64
CA GLY A 115 17.64 -10.90 -13.42
C GLY A 115 16.59 -9.87 -13.02
N VAL A 116 16.94 -8.58 -13.00
CA VAL A 116 16.00 -7.49 -12.66
C VAL A 116 14.91 -7.36 -13.71
N ILE A 117 15.24 -7.49 -15.01
CA ILE A 117 14.28 -7.47 -16.11
C ILE A 117 13.28 -8.63 -16.00
N SER A 118 13.74 -9.85 -15.73
CA SER A 118 12.86 -11.01 -15.54
C SER A 118 11.99 -10.88 -14.29
N LEU A 119 12.50 -10.28 -13.20
CA LEU A 119 11.71 -10.00 -12.00
C LEU A 119 10.62 -8.95 -12.27
N LEU A 120 10.98 -7.81 -12.87
CA LEU A 120 10.04 -6.71 -13.14
C LEU A 120 9.01 -7.07 -14.22
N LYS A 121 9.37 -7.89 -15.23
CA LYS A 121 8.40 -8.47 -16.18
C LYS A 121 7.40 -9.41 -15.52
N ARG A 122 7.74 -10.04 -14.39
CA ARG A 122 6.79 -10.84 -13.60
C ARG A 122 5.99 -10.00 -12.61
N TRP A 123 6.63 -9.02 -11.98
CA TRP A 123 6.11 -8.25 -10.85
C TRP A 123 6.11 -6.76 -11.22
N PRO A 124 5.24 -6.31 -12.15
CA PRO A 124 5.22 -4.94 -12.64
C PRO A 124 4.93 -3.91 -11.55
N ASP A 125 4.18 -4.28 -10.51
CA ASP A 125 3.92 -3.46 -9.31
C ASP A 125 5.21 -3.01 -8.58
N LEU A 126 6.32 -3.74 -8.79
CA LEU A 126 7.62 -3.37 -8.24
C LEU A 126 8.35 -2.31 -9.08
N LYS A 127 7.73 -1.70 -10.11
CA LYS A 127 8.33 -0.60 -10.89
C LYS A 127 8.85 0.55 -10.02
N SER A 128 8.20 0.83 -8.88
CA SER A 128 8.67 1.80 -7.87
C SER A 128 10.05 1.49 -7.28
N LYS A 129 10.56 0.27 -7.43
CA LYS A 129 11.95 -0.08 -7.06
C LYS A 129 12.97 0.52 -8.02
N LEU A 130 12.59 0.86 -9.25
CA LEU A 130 13.44 1.60 -10.20
C LEU A 130 13.79 3.02 -9.71
N HIS A 131 13.11 3.55 -8.69
CA HIS A 131 13.51 4.80 -8.05
C HIS A 131 14.95 4.73 -7.48
N ILE A 132 15.49 3.53 -7.19
CA ILE A 132 16.89 3.35 -6.79
C ILE A 132 17.89 3.79 -7.89
N CYS A 133 17.47 3.74 -9.16
CA CYS A 133 18.23 4.21 -10.31
C CYS A 133 18.16 5.73 -10.49
N PHE A 134 17.57 6.47 -9.54
CA PHE A 134 17.52 7.93 -9.62
C PHE A 134 18.93 8.54 -9.73
N ASN A 135 19.06 9.48 -10.66
CA ASN A 135 20.31 10.12 -11.06
C ASN A 135 21.35 9.13 -11.63
N GLN A 136 20.91 7.97 -12.16
CA GLN A 136 21.72 7.03 -12.94
C GLN A 136 21.14 6.86 -14.36
N PRO A 137 21.98 6.72 -15.40
CA PRO A 137 21.50 6.34 -16.73
C PRO A 137 20.95 4.91 -16.69
N LEU A 138 19.81 4.69 -17.35
CA LEU A 138 19.33 3.34 -17.58
C LEU A 138 20.08 2.73 -18.79
N VAL A 139 20.42 1.45 -18.68
CA VAL A 139 20.85 0.63 -19.82
C VAL A 139 19.66 0.33 -20.71
N GLU A 140 19.89 0.11 -22.01
CA GLU A 140 18.83 0.16 -23.03
C GLU A 140 17.68 -0.86 -22.83
N PRO A 141 17.92 -2.14 -22.52
CA PRO A 141 16.83 -3.09 -22.22
C PRO A 141 16.07 -2.74 -20.92
N MET A 142 16.77 -2.22 -19.89
CA MET A 142 16.14 -1.68 -18.69
C MET A 142 15.29 -0.43 -18.98
N ARG A 143 15.74 0.46 -19.86
CA ARG A 143 15.00 1.65 -20.31
C ARG A 143 13.70 1.26 -20.98
N GLN A 144 13.76 0.36 -21.96
CA GLN A 144 12.58 -0.16 -22.66
C GLN A 144 11.55 -0.74 -21.66
N LEU A 145 12.01 -1.52 -20.69
CA LEU A 145 11.13 -2.07 -19.65
C LEU A 145 10.57 -0.98 -18.71
N ALA A 146 11.39 -0.03 -18.26
CA ALA A 146 10.94 1.04 -17.38
C ALA A 146 9.87 1.91 -18.05
N TRP A 147 10.09 2.33 -19.30
CA TRP A 147 9.12 3.11 -20.06
C TRP A 147 7.83 2.32 -20.27
N GLN A 148 7.91 1.04 -20.64
CA GLN A 148 6.75 0.17 -20.73
C GLN A 148 5.97 0.07 -19.39
N LEU A 149 6.65 -0.05 -18.25
CA LEU A 149 6.01 -0.18 -16.92
C LEU A 149 5.34 1.12 -16.42
N TYR A 150 5.89 2.28 -16.74
CA TYR A 150 5.34 3.57 -16.34
C TYR A 150 4.32 4.15 -17.34
N LEU A 151 4.33 3.68 -18.60
CA LEU A 151 3.45 4.17 -19.66
C LEU A 151 2.48 3.12 -20.23
N SER A 152 2.41 1.90 -19.68
CA SER A 152 1.42 0.93 -20.14
C SER A 152 0.00 1.40 -19.82
N ASN A 153 -0.85 1.30 -20.83
CA ASN A 153 -2.28 1.51 -20.78
C ASN A 153 -2.94 0.49 -21.72
N PRO A 154 -3.23 -0.73 -21.23
CA PRO A 154 -3.76 -1.81 -22.06
C PRO A 154 -5.05 -1.44 -22.81
N ARG A 155 -5.83 -0.47 -22.28
CA ARG A 155 -7.06 0.03 -22.91
C ARG A 155 -6.76 0.78 -24.21
N ILE A 156 -5.71 1.60 -24.25
CA ILE A 156 -5.28 2.29 -25.47
C ILE A 156 -4.79 1.26 -26.51
N ARG A 157 -3.94 0.32 -26.11
CA ARG A 157 -3.46 -0.75 -27.00
C ARG A 157 -4.61 -1.56 -27.57
N LYS A 158 -5.59 -1.94 -26.73
CA LYS A 158 -6.79 -2.67 -27.14
C LYS A 158 -7.62 -1.89 -28.16
N ILE A 159 -7.97 -0.63 -27.88
CA ILE A 159 -8.75 0.22 -28.81
C ILE A 159 -8.04 0.35 -30.17
N TYR A 160 -6.71 0.48 -30.18
CA TYR A 160 -5.94 0.53 -31.43
C TYR A 160 -5.98 -0.80 -32.20
N VAL A 161 -5.77 -1.94 -31.52
CA VAL A 161 -5.77 -3.27 -32.13
C VAL A 161 -7.17 -3.67 -32.62
N ASP A 162 -8.22 -3.38 -31.85
CA ASP A 162 -9.60 -3.59 -32.24
C ASP A 162 -9.96 -2.74 -33.47
N LEU A 163 -9.54 -1.47 -33.52
CA LEU A 163 -9.70 -0.63 -34.70
C LEU A 163 -8.94 -1.18 -35.93
N LEU A 164 -7.71 -1.66 -35.74
CA LEU A 164 -6.95 -2.36 -36.78
C LEU A 164 -7.60 -3.69 -37.22
N ASN A 165 -8.50 -4.28 -36.44
CA ASN A 165 -9.27 -5.48 -36.81
C ASN A 165 -10.60 -5.15 -37.50
N GLU A 166 -11.28 -4.09 -37.08
CA GLU A 166 -12.60 -3.71 -37.58
C GLU A 166 -12.53 -2.80 -38.81
N ASN A 167 -11.73 -1.73 -38.75
CA ASN A 167 -11.61 -0.73 -39.81
C ASN A 167 -10.23 -0.05 -39.78
N PRO A 168 -9.21 -0.60 -40.47
CA PRO A 168 -7.86 -0.02 -40.47
C PRO A 168 -7.78 1.35 -41.13
N ARG A 169 -8.72 1.71 -42.04
CA ARG A 169 -8.73 3.06 -42.63
C ARG A 169 -8.95 4.13 -41.56
N ALA A 170 -9.73 3.84 -40.52
CA ALA A 170 -9.96 4.75 -39.40
C ALA A 170 -8.75 4.89 -38.45
N ALA A 171 -7.74 4.03 -38.58
CA ALA A 171 -6.46 4.18 -37.87
C ALA A 171 -5.45 5.07 -38.62
N ILE A 172 -5.76 5.48 -39.86
CA ILE A 172 -4.90 6.29 -40.73
C ILE A 172 -5.47 7.71 -40.79
N SER A 173 -4.60 8.71 -40.63
CA SER A 173 -4.96 10.13 -40.74
C SER A 173 -5.43 10.48 -42.15
N PRO A 174 -6.44 11.37 -42.32
CA PRO A 174 -6.74 11.98 -43.62
C PRO A 174 -5.59 12.86 -44.15
N MET A 175 -4.60 13.17 -43.31
CA MET A 175 -3.40 13.95 -43.62
C MET A 175 -2.12 13.10 -43.62
N ASP A 176 -2.21 11.77 -43.71
CA ASP A 176 -1.07 10.83 -43.63
C ASP A 176 0.11 11.16 -44.56
N ILE A 177 -0.17 11.70 -45.76
CA ILE A 177 0.86 12.15 -46.72
C ILE A 177 1.64 13.36 -46.16
N GLU A 178 0.95 14.35 -45.58
CA GLU A 178 1.60 15.53 -44.99
C GLU A 178 2.40 15.13 -43.74
N ILE A 179 1.86 14.22 -42.92
CA ILE A 179 2.57 13.63 -41.77
C ILE A 179 3.85 12.93 -42.24
N SER A 180 3.76 12.12 -43.31
CA SER A 180 4.92 11.42 -43.90
C SER A 180 6.01 12.40 -44.34
N GLN A 181 5.65 13.44 -45.08
CA GLN A 181 6.57 14.46 -45.57
C GLN A 181 7.21 15.26 -44.43
N LYS A 182 6.43 15.63 -43.39
CA LYS A 182 6.93 16.37 -42.23
C LYS A 182 7.88 15.53 -41.38
N VAL A 183 7.61 14.22 -41.19
CA VAL A 183 8.53 13.29 -40.51
C VAL A 183 9.86 13.19 -41.27
N GLU A 184 9.82 12.98 -42.60
CA GLU A 184 11.04 12.89 -43.41
C GLU A 184 11.84 14.20 -43.37
N GLN A 185 11.17 15.34 -43.56
CA GLN A 185 11.80 16.67 -43.48
C GLN A 185 12.45 16.90 -42.11
N MET A 186 11.73 16.66 -41.01
CA MET A 186 12.21 16.87 -39.64
C MET A 186 13.44 16.01 -39.34
N VAL A 187 13.40 14.71 -39.68
CA VAL A 187 14.53 13.79 -39.47
C VAL A 187 15.76 14.23 -40.27
N LEU A 188 15.58 14.81 -41.46
CA LEU A 188 16.69 15.34 -42.27
C LEU A 188 17.24 16.67 -41.74
N SER A 189 16.37 17.61 -41.37
CA SER A 189 16.74 18.97 -40.96
C SER A 189 17.30 19.08 -39.56
N GLU A 190 16.82 18.26 -38.62
CA GLU A 190 17.29 18.30 -37.24
C GLU A 190 18.68 17.65 -37.12
N GLN A 191 19.59 18.34 -36.45
CA GLN A 191 20.97 17.90 -36.27
C GLN A 191 21.08 16.89 -35.13
N THR A 192 20.22 16.95 -34.10
CA THR A 192 20.20 15.90 -33.07
C THR A 192 19.66 14.57 -33.59
N PHE A 193 19.01 14.52 -34.76
CA PHE A 193 18.34 13.33 -35.30
C PHE A 193 19.18 12.50 -36.30
N VAL A 194 20.50 12.68 -36.33
CA VAL A 194 21.41 12.04 -37.30
C VAL A 194 21.28 10.52 -37.36
N ASP A 195 21.14 9.82 -36.24
CA ASP A 195 21.10 8.34 -36.22
C ASP A 195 19.84 7.75 -36.86
N LEU A 196 18.75 8.52 -36.89
CA LEU A 196 17.47 8.14 -37.48
C LEU A 196 17.46 8.29 -39.02
N LYS A 197 18.43 9.04 -39.58
CA LYS A 197 18.49 9.34 -41.02
C LYS A 197 18.58 8.05 -41.85
N GLY A 198 17.72 7.96 -42.88
CA GLY A 198 17.64 6.83 -43.81
C GLY A 198 17.10 5.51 -43.22
N SER A 199 16.53 5.50 -42.01
CA SER A 199 15.97 4.29 -41.40
C SER A 199 14.49 4.10 -41.74
N VAL A 200 14.19 3.01 -42.46
CA VAL A 200 12.83 2.63 -42.87
C VAL A 200 11.95 2.32 -41.64
N GLY A 201 12.47 1.55 -40.67
CA GLY A 201 11.72 1.16 -39.48
C GLY A 201 11.37 2.36 -38.60
N HIS A 202 12.34 3.25 -38.35
CA HIS A 202 12.08 4.47 -37.57
C HIS A 202 11.06 5.39 -38.24
N PHE A 203 11.16 5.59 -39.57
CA PHE A 203 10.19 6.36 -40.35
C PHE A 203 8.76 5.82 -40.21
N TYR A 204 8.55 4.53 -40.49
CA TYR A 204 7.20 3.94 -40.41
C TYR A 204 6.67 3.87 -38.96
N ALA A 205 7.55 3.73 -37.96
CA ALA A 205 7.18 3.79 -36.54
C ALA A 205 6.64 5.18 -36.14
N MET A 206 7.36 6.25 -36.49
CA MET A 206 6.92 7.63 -36.26
C MET A 206 5.63 7.93 -37.02
N LYS A 207 5.61 7.64 -38.33
CA LYS A 207 4.46 7.86 -39.21
C LYS A 207 3.19 7.20 -38.67
N ALA A 208 3.21 5.89 -38.39
CA ALA A 208 2.01 5.16 -37.97
C ALA A 208 1.48 5.66 -36.61
N THR A 209 2.38 5.96 -35.68
CA THR A 209 2.03 6.48 -34.34
C THR A 209 1.38 7.86 -34.44
N LEU A 210 1.96 8.78 -35.22
CA LEU A 210 1.43 10.12 -35.44
C LEU A 210 0.12 10.13 -36.25
N SER A 211 0.03 9.29 -37.29
CA SER A 211 -1.16 9.16 -38.15
C SER A 211 -2.37 8.70 -37.33
N TYR A 212 -2.18 7.70 -36.45
CA TYR A 212 -3.22 7.27 -35.53
C TYR A 212 -3.54 8.33 -34.46
N HIS A 213 -2.53 9.00 -33.90
CA HIS A 213 -2.75 10.10 -32.95
C HIS A 213 -3.62 11.21 -33.56
N HIS A 214 -3.35 11.62 -34.80
CA HIS A 214 -4.16 12.58 -35.53
C HIS A 214 -5.59 12.08 -35.79
N ALA A 215 -5.74 10.85 -36.29
CA ALA A 215 -7.05 10.25 -36.58
C ALA A 215 -7.95 10.23 -35.33
N ARG A 216 -7.39 9.98 -34.14
CA ARG A 216 -8.10 10.04 -32.85
C ARG A 216 -8.59 11.43 -32.45
N GLN A 217 -7.94 12.51 -32.88
CA GLN A 217 -8.33 13.87 -32.50
C GLN A 217 -9.65 14.31 -33.16
N GLN A 218 -10.05 13.66 -34.27
CA GLN A 218 -11.23 14.00 -35.10
C GLN A 218 -11.26 15.47 -35.58
N ALA A 219 -10.15 16.19 -35.45
CA ALA A 219 -10.02 17.58 -35.83
C ALA A 219 -9.49 17.69 -37.27
N ASN A 220 -10.09 18.58 -38.06
CA ASN A 220 -9.62 18.90 -39.41
C ASN A 220 -8.34 19.77 -39.42
N SER A 221 -7.75 20.05 -38.26
CA SER A 221 -6.49 20.78 -38.12
C SER A 221 -5.29 19.86 -38.36
N ARG A 222 -4.19 20.44 -38.83
CA ARG A 222 -2.87 19.78 -38.88
C ARG A 222 -2.42 19.37 -37.47
N LEU A 223 -1.62 18.30 -37.37
CA LEU A 223 -0.82 18.03 -36.17
C LEU A 223 0.09 19.24 -35.87
N LYS A 224 0.33 19.51 -34.60
CA LYS A 224 1.26 20.57 -34.19
C LYS A 224 2.69 20.08 -34.41
N ASP A 225 3.61 20.97 -34.83
CA ASP A 225 5.02 20.63 -35.04
C ASP A 225 5.67 19.92 -33.83
N ILE A 226 5.30 20.33 -32.61
CA ILE A 226 5.69 19.71 -31.33
C ILE A 226 5.39 18.21 -31.23
N ASP A 227 4.28 17.74 -31.81
CA ASP A 227 3.85 16.34 -31.72
C ASP A 227 4.84 15.43 -32.49
N TYR A 228 5.38 15.94 -33.62
CA TYR A 228 6.41 15.25 -34.40
C TYR A 228 7.73 15.10 -33.64
N PHE A 229 8.11 16.08 -32.81
CA PHE A 229 9.29 15.95 -31.95
C PHE A 229 9.01 14.93 -30.84
N LEU A 230 7.87 15.04 -30.14
CA LEU A 230 7.56 14.23 -28.95
C LEU A 230 7.47 12.71 -29.22
N VAL A 231 7.22 12.26 -30.46
CA VAL A 231 7.25 10.82 -30.79
C VAL A 231 8.67 10.25 -30.89
N VAL A 232 9.68 11.10 -31.10
CA VAL A 232 11.04 10.66 -31.43
C VAL A 232 11.71 9.85 -30.31
N PRO A 233 11.67 10.24 -29.02
CA PRO A 233 12.33 9.46 -27.96
C PRO A 233 11.80 8.03 -27.86
N PHE A 234 10.49 7.81 -28.00
CA PHE A 234 9.90 6.47 -28.02
C PHE A 234 10.44 5.60 -29.16
N VAL A 235 10.59 6.19 -30.35
CA VAL A 235 11.14 5.50 -31.53
C VAL A 235 12.65 5.21 -31.38
N VAL A 236 13.39 6.07 -30.67
CA VAL A 236 14.79 5.80 -30.29
C VAL A 236 14.87 4.64 -29.29
N VAL A 237 14.06 4.64 -28.23
CA VAL A 237 13.97 3.55 -27.24
C VAL A 237 13.52 2.23 -27.88
N ALA A 238 12.70 2.26 -28.92
CA ALA A 238 12.32 1.07 -29.66
C ALA A 238 13.36 0.59 -30.69
N SER A 239 14.52 1.25 -30.84
CA SER A 239 15.46 1.02 -31.97
C SER A 239 15.91 -0.42 -32.12
N ASN A 240 16.18 -1.14 -31.01
CA ASN A 240 16.60 -2.55 -31.07
C ASN A 240 15.52 -3.50 -31.62
N SER A 241 14.26 -3.04 -31.66
CA SER A 241 13.12 -3.75 -32.27
C SER A 241 12.76 -3.23 -33.67
N LEU A 242 13.53 -2.29 -34.23
CA LEU A 242 13.25 -1.63 -35.51
C LEU A 242 14.38 -1.88 -36.54
N SER A 243 14.03 -2.44 -37.69
CA SER A 243 14.97 -2.63 -38.80
C SER A 243 15.24 -1.31 -39.52
N ARG A 244 16.50 -0.99 -39.81
CA ARG A 244 16.83 0.16 -40.69
C ARG A 244 16.34 -0.03 -42.13
N ARG A 245 16.02 -1.25 -42.56
CA ARG A 245 15.68 -1.60 -43.96
C ARG A 245 14.23 -2.03 -44.18
N GLU A 246 13.52 -2.44 -43.13
CA GLU A 246 12.15 -2.92 -43.22
C GLU A 246 11.19 -2.03 -42.40
N PRO A 247 9.91 -1.92 -42.80
CA PRO A 247 8.91 -1.20 -42.01
C PRO A 247 8.79 -1.75 -40.58
N ALA A 248 8.42 -0.87 -39.64
CA ALA A 248 8.25 -1.22 -38.23
C ALA A 248 7.31 -2.43 -38.04
N PRO A 249 7.68 -3.45 -37.26
CA PRO A 249 6.77 -4.55 -36.94
C PRO A 249 5.53 -4.02 -36.21
N GLY A 250 4.34 -4.42 -36.64
CA GLY A 250 3.10 -3.83 -36.08
C GLY A 250 2.96 -4.00 -34.57
N LYS A 251 3.52 -5.06 -33.96
CA LYS A 251 3.57 -5.22 -32.49
C LYS A 251 4.31 -4.06 -31.81
N VAL A 252 5.44 -3.64 -32.38
CA VAL A 252 6.23 -2.50 -31.90
C VAL A 252 5.44 -1.21 -32.10
N VAL A 253 4.76 -1.04 -33.24
CA VAL A 253 3.88 0.12 -33.47
C VAL A 253 2.72 0.17 -32.46
N ALA A 254 2.09 -0.96 -32.13
CA ALA A 254 1.01 -1.00 -31.14
C ALA A 254 1.48 -0.63 -29.73
N GLN A 255 2.70 -1.02 -29.35
CA GLN A 255 3.33 -0.61 -28.10
C GLN A 255 3.72 0.88 -28.12
N LEU A 256 4.33 1.37 -29.18
CA LEU A 256 4.66 2.80 -29.35
C LEU A 256 3.40 3.69 -29.30
N VAL A 257 2.30 3.24 -29.90
CA VAL A 257 0.99 3.89 -29.85
C VAL A 257 0.46 3.98 -28.41
N GLU A 258 0.57 2.91 -27.63
CA GLU A 258 0.19 2.90 -26.21
C GLU A 258 1.04 3.86 -25.37
N GLU A 259 2.37 3.74 -25.46
CA GLU A 259 3.32 4.54 -24.68
C GLU A 259 3.20 6.03 -25.02
N TYR A 260 3.21 6.37 -26.32
CA TYR A 260 3.08 7.75 -26.80
C TYR A 260 1.75 8.37 -26.39
N LEU A 261 0.62 7.67 -26.57
CA LEU A 261 -0.69 8.24 -26.23
C LEU A 261 -0.91 8.37 -24.72
N THR A 262 -0.32 7.46 -23.91
CA THR A 262 -0.33 7.55 -22.45
C THR A 262 0.52 8.71 -21.96
N TYR A 263 1.72 8.88 -22.53
CA TYR A 263 2.55 10.05 -22.27
C TYR A 263 1.83 11.34 -22.65
N MET A 264 1.24 11.41 -23.85
CA MET A 264 0.57 12.62 -24.35
C MET A 264 -0.61 13.08 -23.46
N SER A 265 -1.26 12.16 -22.72
CA SER A 265 -2.32 12.45 -21.75
C SER A 265 -1.84 12.71 -20.32
N THR A 266 -0.61 12.33 -19.96
CA THR A 266 -0.02 12.52 -18.61
C THR A 266 0.93 13.73 -18.52
N ARG A 267 1.22 14.40 -19.64
CA ARG A 267 2.03 15.64 -19.65
C ARG A 267 1.45 16.72 -18.71
N PRO A 268 2.29 17.40 -17.91
CA PRO A 268 1.89 18.58 -17.14
C PRO A 268 1.30 19.68 -18.04
N GLY A 269 0.34 20.47 -17.54
CA GLY A 269 -0.34 21.51 -18.29
C GLY A 269 0.60 22.61 -18.79
N PHE A 270 1.70 22.90 -18.06
CA PHE A 270 2.77 23.78 -18.54
C PHE A 270 3.52 23.26 -19.79
N VAL A 271 3.50 21.96 -20.09
CA VAL A 271 4.12 21.37 -21.30
C VAL A 271 3.18 21.41 -22.52
N VAL A 272 1.86 21.29 -22.30
CA VAL A 272 0.86 21.10 -23.36
C VAL A 272 0.70 22.31 -24.31
N ASP A 273 1.20 23.49 -23.92
CA ASP A 273 1.21 24.74 -24.69
C ASP A 273 -0.14 25.02 -25.37
N SER A 274 -1.20 24.98 -24.56
CA SER A 274 -2.59 25.17 -25.00
C SER A 274 -3.01 26.63 -25.09
N GLY A 275 -2.22 27.55 -24.54
CA GLY A 275 -2.56 28.97 -24.40
C GLY A 275 -3.70 29.27 -23.41
N SER A 276 -4.23 28.25 -22.71
CA SER A 276 -5.34 28.43 -21.76
C SER A 276 -4.90 29.22 -20.51
N PRO A 277 -5.83 29.84 -19.77
CA PRO A 277 -5.52 30.51 -18.50
C PRO A 277 -4.79 29.59 -17.52
N LEU A 278 -5.23 28.33 -17.39
CA LEU A 278 -4.60 27.30 -16.56
C LEU A 278 -3.17 26.99 -17.00
N HIS A 279 -2.93 26.84 -18.32
CA HIS A 279 -1.57 26.64 -18.85
C HIS A 279 -0.66 27.82 -18.49
N ASN A 280 -1.14 29.06 -18.63
CA ASN A 280 -0.37 30.26 -18.30
C ASN A 280 -0.07 30.37 -16.79
N GLU A 281 -0.98 29.91 -15.93
CA GLU A 281 -0.77 29.84 -14.47
C GLU A 281 0.26 28.77 -14.11
N GLU A 282 0.12 27.55 -14.61
CA GLU A 282 1.09 26.47 -14.40
C GLU A 282 2.49 26.83 -14.94
N MET A 283 2.57 27.45 -16.12
CA MET A 283 3.84 27.92 -16.70
C MET A 283 4.50 28.97 -15.80
N LYS A 284 3.75 29.94 -15.27
CA LYS A 284 4.28 30.92 -14.31
C LYS A 284 4.79 30.26 -13.02
N GLY A 285 4.05 29.28 -12.51
CA GLY A 285 4.48 28.49 -11.35
C GLY A 285 5.78 27.71 -11.64
N PHE A 286 5.88 27.08 -12.81
CA PHE A 286 7.06 26.34 -13.25
C PHE A 286 8.29 27.24 -13.45
N VAL A 287 8.13 28.37 -14.16
CA VAL A 287 9.18 29.39 -14.33
C VAL A 287 9.65 29.94 -12.98
N GLY A 288 8.74 30.09 -12.02
CA GLY A 288 9.07 30.45 -10.64
C GLY A 288 10.02 29.46 -9.94
N LYS A 289 9.87 28.15 -10.20
CA LYS A 289 10.78 27.11 -9.68
C LYS A 289 12.15 27.17 -10.36
N VAL A 290 12.18 27.29 -11.69
CA VAL A 290 13.42 27.44 -12.47
C VAL A 290 14.21 28.66 -11.99
N ALA A 291 13.53 29.80 -11.82
CA ALA A 291 14.14 31.02 -11.28
C ALA A 291 14.73 30.80 -9.87
N ALA A 292 14.01 30.14 -8.97
CA ALA A 292 14.51 29.86 -7.62
C ALA A 292 15.75 28.95 -7.60
N VAL A 293 15.84 27.95 -8.50
CA VAL A 293 17.04 27.11 -8.65
C VAL A 293 18.21 27.93 -9.22
N LEU A 294 17.96 28.75 -10.26
CA LEU A 294 18.99 29.61 -10.85
C LEU A 294 19.50 30.67 -9.87
N GLU A 295 18.62 31.38 -9.13
CA GLU A 295 19.03 32.35 -8.12
C GLU A 295 19.89 31.73 -7.00
N LYS A 296 19.59 30.48 -6.62
CA LYS A 296 20.29 29.76 -5.53
C LYS A 296 21.64 29.17 -5.96
N HIS A 297 21.78 28.73 -7.22
CA HIS A 297 22.96 27.97 -7.68
C HIS A 297 23.75 28.62 -8.83
N TYR A 298 23.10 29.48 -9.62
CA TYR A 298 23.66 30.13 -10.81
C TYR A 298 23.27 31.63 -10.90
N PRO A 299 23.50 32.44 -9.86
CA PRO A 299 22.98 33.81 -9.77
C PRO A 299 23.45 34.73 -10.91
N ASP A 300 24.64 34.47 -11.47
CA ASP A 300 25.14 35.15 -12.67
C ASP A 300 24.20 34.96 -13.86
N VAL A 301 23.71 33.74 -14.10
CA VAL A 301 22.81 33.43 -15.22
C VAL A 301 21.48 34.15 -15.04
N SER A 302 20.92 34.14 -13.83
CA SER A 302 19.74 34.95 -13.50
C SER A 302 19.97 36.44 -13.80
N SER A 303 21.14 36.98 -13.43
CA SER A 303 21.48 38.39 -13.71
C SER A 303 21.55 38.68 -15.21
N VAL A 304 22.11 37.76 -16.02
CA VAL A 304 22.25 37.96 -17.46
C VAL A 304 20.88 37.84 -18.15
N VAL A 305 20.06 36.82 -17.85
CA VAL A 305 18.70 36.69 -18.42
C VAL A 305 17.85 37.92 -18.09
N ALA A 306 17.85 38.35 -16.83
CA ALA A 306 17.11 39.54 -16.40
C ALA A 306 17.58 40.85 -17.07
N LYS A 307 18.83 40.93 -17.54
CA LYS A 307 19.38 42.08 -18.30
C LYS A 307 19.08 42.02 -19.79
N THR A 308 19.14 40.82 -20.37
CA THR A 308 19.04 40.61 -21.82
C THR A 308 17.60 40.70 -22.33
N TYR A 309 16.62 40.36 -21.49
CA TYR A 309 15.19 40.45 -21.80
C TYR A 309 14.50 41.76 -21.33
N VAL A 310 15.26 42.77 -20.89
CA VAL A 310 14.68 44.08 -20.55
C VAL A 310 14.13 44.78 -21.80
N PRO A 311 12.84 45.16 -21.85
CA PRO A 311 12.32 45.98 -22.92
C PRO A 311 13.10 47.29 -23.01
N ALA A 312 13.55 47.68 -24.21
CA ALA A 312 14.42 48.86 -24.41
C ALA A 312 13.85 50.21 -23.90
N ARG A 313 12.57 50.24 -23.49
CA ARG A 313 11.86 51.40 -22.92
C ARG A 313 11.80 51.43 -21.39
N GLU A 314 12.14 50.35 -20.68
CA GLU A 314 11.91 50.22 -19.22
C GLU A 314 13.19 49.95 -18.42
N LYS A 315 14.27 50.66 -18.72
CA LYS A 315 15.53 50.63 -17.94
C LYS A 315 15.43 51.23 -16.51
N ILE A 316 14.23 51.37 -15.95
CA ILE A 316 13.96 52.10 -14.70
C ILE A 316 13.19 51.21 -13.70
N VAL A 317 13.78 50.09 -13.27
CA VAL A 317 13.30 49.39 -12.06
C VAL A 317 14.46 48.95 -11.16
N THR A 318 14.94 49.88 -10.33
CA THR A 318 15.98 49.66 -9.31
C THR A 318 15.46 49.01 -8.03
N THR A 319 14.47 48.11 -8.13
CA THR A 319 13.92 47.36 -6.98
C THR A 319 14.07 45.86 -7.20
N GLU A 320 14.37 45.12 -6.13
CA GLU A 320 14.53 43.65 -6.18
C GLU A 320 13.30 42.95 -6.73
N LYS A 321 12.09 43.42 -6.38
CA LYS A 321 10.82 42.89 -6.91
C LYS A 321 10.70 43.07 -8.42
N GLY A 322 11.15 44.20 -8.96
CA GLY A 322 11.18 44.46 -10.40
C GLY A 322 12.21 43.59 -11.12
N SER A 323 13.41 43.46 -10.57
CA SER A 323 14.44 42.57 -11.11
C SER A 323 13.97 41.11 -11.16
N ARG A 324 13.22 40.65 -10.15
CA ARG A 324 12.62 39.31 -10.14
C ARG A 324 11.50 39.17 -11.18
N ALA A 325 10.67 40.18 -11.37
CA ALA A 325 9.63 40.16 -12.41
C ALA A 325 10.24 40.03 -13.83
N LEU A 326 11.25 40.86 -14.14
CA LEU A 326 11.98 40.81 -15.40
C LEU A 326 12.69 39.46 -15.62
N LEU A 327 13.24 38.86 -14.57
CA LEU A 327 13.80 37.50 -14.63
C LEU A 327 12.73 36.47 -15.01
N LEU A 328 11.55 36.52 -14.40
CA LEU A 328 10.48 35.57 -14.67
C LEU A 328 9.93 35.72 -16.09
N GLU A 329 9.76 36.95 -16.59
CA GLU A 329 9.32 37.19 -17.97
C GLU A 329 10.36 36.72 -18.99
N GLY A 330 11.63 37.09 -18.80
CA GLY A 330 12.73 36.65 -19.67
C GLY A 330 12.95 35.13 -19.66
N LEU A 331 12.86 34.49 -18.49
CA LEU A 331 12.88 33.02 -18.41
C LEU A 331 11.67 32.39 -19.09
N GLN A 332 10.47 32.94 -18.94
CA GLN A 332 9.27 32.41 -19.59
C GLN A 332 9.40 32.45 -21.13
N GLU A 333 9.99 33.50 -21.69
CA GLU A 333 10.27 33.57 -23.12
C GLU A 333 11.38 32.58 -23.54
N LEU A 334 12.49 32.55 -22.81
CA LEU A 334 13.66 31.71 -23.11
C LEU A 334 13.38 30.20 -23.01
N ILE A 335 12.69 29.75 -21.96
CA ILE A 335 12.55 28.31 -21.67
C ILE A 335 11.29 27.68 -22.26
N ARG A 336 10.24 28.45 -22.62
CA ARG A 336 9.01 27.89 -23.20
C ARG A 336 9.27 27.03 -24.44
N PRO A 337 10.16 27.40 -25.38
CA PRO A 337 10.54 26.54 -26.51
C PRO A 337 11.17 25.21 -26.09
N MET A 338 11.94 25.19 -25.00
CA MET A 338 12.60 23.98 -24.45
C MET A 338 11.62 23.08 -23.69
N VAL A 339 10.76 23.69 -22.86
CA VAL A 339 9.72 23.02 -22.06
C VAL A 339 8.74 22.29 -22.98
N ARG A 340 8.23 22.98 -24.02
CA ARG A 340 7.25 22.39 -24.94
C ARG A 340 7.84 21.19 -25.70
N THR A 341 9.08 21.28 -26.20
CA THR A 341 9.73 20.14 -26.88
C THR A 341 10.33 19.14 -25.90
N MET A 342 10.19 19.34 -24.58
CA MET A 342 10.78 18.47 -23.55
C MET A 342 12.28 18.20 -23.80
N LEU A 343 13.00 19.28 -24.14
CA LEU A 343 14.43 19.34 -24.44
C LEU A 343 14.88 18.62 -25.72
N ILE A 344 13.95 18.08 -26.52
CA ILE A 344 14.26 17.54 -27.84
C ILE A 344 14.70 18.70 -28.75
N GLY A 345 15.81 18.49 -29.48
CA GLY A 345 16.52 19.52 -30.26
C GLY A 345 17.57 20.30 -29.46
N TYR A 346 17.46 20.33 -28.13
CA TYR A 346 18.42 21.00 -27.24
C TYR A 346 19.47 20.03 -26.66
N LEU A 347 19.14 18.76 -26.46
CA LEU A 347 20.09 17.76 -25.95
C LEU A 347 20.37 16.66 -26.98
N ASN A 348 21.59 16.11 -26.95
CA ASN A 348 21.90 14.84 -27.63
C ASN A 348 21.04 13.69 -27.07
N PHE A 349 20.82 12.63 -27.85
CA PHE A 349 19.93 11.54 -27.43
C PHE A 349 20.36 10.83 -26.14
N GLU A 350 21.65 10.66 -25.89
CA GLU A 350 22.14 10.02 -24.66
C GLU A 350 21.68 10.80 -23.41
N THR A 351 21.91 12.11 -23.41
CA THR A 351 21.58 13.01 -22.30
C THR A 351 20.07 13.31 -22.22
N LEU A 352 19.39 13.40 -23.37
CA LEU A 352 17.95 13.52 -23.46
C LEU A 352 17.23 12.29 -22.88
N LEU A 353 17.65 11.08 -23.26
CA LEU A 353 17.09 9.85 -22.74
C LEU A 353 17.37 9.70 -21.24
N TYR A 354 18.55 10.08 -20.76
CA TYR A 354 18.80 10.17 -19.32
C TYR A 354 17.80 11.08 -18.60
N VAL A 355 17.54 12.28 -19.13
CA VAL A 355 16.55 13.22 -18.56
C VAL A 355 15.14 12.63 -18.57
N TRP A 356 14.75 11.98 -19.67
CA TRP A 356 13.46 11.32 -19.80
C TRP A 356 13.35 10.09 -18.90
N ASP A 357 14.39 9.28 -18.74
CA ASP A 357 14.41 8.13 -17.82
C ASP A 357 14.04 8.57 -16.40
N GLN A 358 14.67 9.63 -15.90
CA GLN A 358 14.39 10.17 -14.57
C GLN A 358 12.96 10.74 -14.46
N TYR A 359 12.47 11.39 -15.52
CA TYR A 359 11.09 11.89 -15.59
C TYR A 359 10.07 10.73 -15.58
N ILE A 360 10.32 9.68 -16.37
CA ILE A 360 9.45 8.52 -16.53
C ILE A 360 9.36 7.70 -15.24
N ILE A 361 10.49 7.39 -14.57
CA ILE A 361 10.43 6.66 -13.29
C ILE A 361 9.77 7.47 -12.16
N GLY A 362 9.61 8.78 -12.33
CA GLY A 362 8.94 9.66 -11.37
C GLY A 362 7.50 10.04 -11.73
N LEU A 363 6.94 9.52 -12.83
CA LEU A 363 5.60 9.89 -13.31
C LEU A 363 4.49 9.65 -12.28
N ASP A 364 4.59 8.54 -11.53
CA ASP A 364 3.60 8.15 -10.52
C ASP A 364 3.74 8.95 -9.20
N VAL A 365 4.69 9.90 -9.11
CA VAL A 365 4.99 10.69 -7.91
C VAL A 365 4.46 12.12 -8.04
N PRO A 366 3.40 12.52 -7.30
CA PRO A 366 2.79 13.83 -7.42
C PRO A 366 3.79 14.99 -7.30
N GLY A 367 3.78 15.87 -8.30
CA GLY A 367 4.65 17.06 -8.36
C GLY A 367 6.11 16.79 -8.77
N PHE A 368 6.61 15.55 -8.73
CA PHE A 368 8.00 15.23 -9.05
C PHE A 368 8.40 15.69 -10.45
N SER A 369 7.55 15.45 -11.46
CA SER A 369 7.80 15.87 -12.85
C SER A 369 8.09 17.37 -12.99
N ALA A 370 7.44 18.21 -12.20
CA ALA A 370 7.65 19.66 -12.21
C ALA A 370 8.96 20.05 -11.51
N GLU A 371 9.28 19.43 -10.38
CA GLU A 371 10.56 19.67 -9.69
C GLU A 371 11.74 19.22 -10.54
N TRP A 372 11.70 17.98 -11.06
CA TRP A 372 12.73 17.40 -11.92
C TRP A 372 13.03 18.27 -13.14
N LEU A 373 12.00 18.62 -13.93
CA LEU A 373 12.20 19.45 -15.12
C LEU A 373 12.70 20.86 -14.77
N SER A 374 12.29 21.43 -13.63
CA SER A 374 12.80 22.74 -13.21
C SER A 374 14.28 22.71 -12.87
N VAL A 375 14.75 21.64 -12.20
CA VAL A 375 16.16 21.40 -11.88
C VAL A 375 16.97 21.14 -13.16
N VAL A 376 16.45 20.35 -14.10
CA VAL A 376 17.13 20.07 -15.37
C VAL A 376 17.30 21.35 -16.20
N ILE A 377 16.25 22.16 -16.37
CA ILE A 377 16.35 23.41 -17.16
C ILE A 377 17.28 24.42 -16.50
N ALA A 378 17.19 24.60 -15.17
CA ALA A 378 18.12 25.47 -14.45
C ALA A 378 19.56 24.96 -14.52
N THR A 379 19.78 23.64 -14.54
CA THR A 379 21.10 23.02 -14.69
C THR A 379 21.65 23.22 -16.11
N LEU A 380 20.83 23.06 -17.15
CA LEU A 380 21.22 23.30 -18.55
C LEU A 380 21.73 24.73 -18.73
N LEU A 381 20.91 25.72 -18.32
CA LEU A 381 21.29 27.14 -18.36
C LEU A 381 22.51 27.45 -17.47
N GLY A 382 22.62 26.77 -16.32
CA GLY A 382 23.74 26.91 -15.39
C GLY A 382 25.07 26.36 -15.91
N LEU A 383 25.05 25.25 -16.66
CA LEU A 383 26.24 24.67 -17.29
C LEU A 383 26.79 25.56 -18.41
N GLU A 384 25.92 26.26 -19.13
CA GLU A 384 26.31 27.19 -20.21
C GLU A 384 26.65 28.61 -19.75
N HIS A 385 26.76 28.85 -18.44
CA HIS A 385 26.89 30.19 -17.89
C HIS A 385 27.99 31.06 -18.53
N ASP A 386 29.15 30.49 -18.89
CA ASP A 386 30.24 31.21 -19.56
C ASP A 386 29.85 31.72 -20.95
N LYS A 387 29.07 30.93 -21.71
CA LYS A 387 28.59 31.30 -23.06
C LYS A 387 27.42 32.28 -23.00
N LEU A 388 26.50 32.06 -22.06
CA LEU A 388 25.35 32.94 -21.87
C LEU A 388 25.76 34.34 -21.39
N LYS A 389 26.83 34.47 -20.59
CA LYS A 389 27.40 35.76 -20.15
C LYS A 389 27.82 36.69 -21.30
N GLU A 390 28.19 36.13 -22.45
CA GLU A 390 28.58 36.90 -23.64
C GLU A 390 27.37 37.40 -24.47
N CYS A 391 26.17 36.88 -24.21
CA CYS A 391 24.97 37.14 -25.01
C CYS A 391 24.30 38.48 -24.65
N GLN A 392 24.22 39.38 -25.64
CA GLN A 392 23.62 40.71 -25.51
C GLN A 392 22.17 40.81 -26.03
N SER A 393 21.60 39.73 -26.55
CA SER A 393 20.21 39.70 -27.06
C SER A 393 19.57 38.32 -26.85
N PRO A 394 18.23 38.23 -26.81
CA PRO A 394 17.49 36.96 -26.76
C PRO A 394 17.91 35.97 -27.86
N LEU A 395 18.02 36.46 -29.10
CA LEU A 395 18.43 35.65 -30.25
C LEU A 395 19.87 35.11 -30.11
N ALA A 396 20.77 35.86 -29.48
CA ALA A 396 22.13 35.37 -29.20
C ALA A 396 22.12 34.23 -28.17
N MET A 397 21.29 34.33 -27.12
CA MET A 397 21.10 33.24 -26.16
C MET A 397 20.53 31.99 -26.83
N GLU A 398 19.45 32.13 -27.60
CA GLU A 398 18.84 31.02 -28.35
C GLU A 398 19.86 30.36 -29.30
N THR A 399 20.68 31.15 -30.00
CA THR A 399 21.73 30.64 -30.88
C THR A 399 22.83 29.88 -30.13
N VAL A 400 23.20 30.33 -28.93
CA VAL A 400 24.15 29.63 -28.06
C VAL A 400 23.57 28.30 -27.59
N LEU A 401 22.34 28.31 -27.05
CA LEU A 401 21.69 27.11 -26.52
C LEU A 401 21.48 26.05 -27.61
N ASN A 402 21.01 26.44 -28.79
CA ASN A 402 20.87 25.53 -29.93
C ASN A 402 22.20 24.92 -30.43
N ARG A 403 23.36 25.50 -30.08
CA ARG A 403 24.69 25.03 -30.52
C ARG A 403 25.45 24.29 -29.42
N GLU A 404 25.40 24.78 -28.19
CA GLU A 404 26.19 24.29 -27.06
C GLU A 404 25.42 23.26 -26.22
N SER A 405 24.09 23.36 -26.08
CA SER A 405 23.29 22.41 -25.28
C SER A 405 23.41 20.96 -25.79
N PRO A 406 23.48 20.69 -27.11
CA PRO A 406 23.69 19.33 -27.62
C PRO A 406 25.06 18.72 -27.24
N LEU A 407 26.02 19.52 -26.75
CA LEU A 407 27.33 19.08 -26.28
C LEU A 407 27.35 18.74 -24.78
N LEU A 408 26.28 19.05 -24.03
CA LEU A 408 26.17 18.71 -22.62
C LEU A 408 26.04 17.20 -22.42
N THR A 409 26.63 16.70 -21.33
CA THR A 409 26.77 15.26 -21.05
C THR A 409 26.01 14.83 -19.80
N ILE A 410 25.65 13.55 -19.72
CA ILE A 410 25.01 12.94 -18.54
C ILE A 410 25.81 13.25 -17.26
N GLN A 411 27.14 13.15 -17.28
CA GLN A 411 27.95 13.32 -16.07
C GLN A 411 27.87 14.75 -15.51
N GLN A 412 27.70 15.77 -16.37
CA GLN A 412 27.52 17.15 -15.93
C GLN A 412 26.19 17.33 -15.19
N PHE A 413 25.08 16.82 -15.74
CA PHE A 413 23.78 16.83 -15.06
C PHE A 413 23.80 16.01 -13.77
N GLN A 414 24.34 14.80 -13.81
CA GLN A 414 24.48 13.92 -12.64
C GLN A 414 25.27 14.60 -11.51
N TYR A 415 26.34 15.31 -11.83
CA TYR A 415 27.14 16.04 -10.85
C TYR A 415 26.33 17.14 -10.16
N GLN A 416 25.63 17.98 -10.92
CA GLN A 416 24.86 19.09 -10.36
C GLN A 416 23.66 18.61 -9.53
N VAL A 417 22.91 17.63 -10.03
CA VAL A 417 21.82 16.99 -9.28
C VAL A 417 22.37 16.34 -8.00
N LYS A 418 23.45 15.55 -8.08
CA LYS A 418 24.08 14.91 -6.90
C LYS A 418 24.55 15.93 -5.86
N ARG A 419 25.08 17.08 -6.30
CA ARG A 419 25.63 18.12 -5.42
C ARG A 419 24.55 18.97 -4.75
N HIS A 420 23.42 19.21 -5.42
CA HIS A 420 22.47 20.26 -5.01
C HIS A 420 21.03 19.80 -4.78
N HIS A 421 20.57 18.73 -5.43
CA HIS A 421 19.14 18.38 -5.48
C HIS A 421 18.82 16.93 -5.12
N TYR A 422 19.81 16.03 -5.13
CA TYR A 422 19.59 14.58 -5.03
C TYR A 422 18.83 14.18 -3.77
N ARG A 423 19.18 14.74 -2.61
CA ARG A 423 18.51 14.42 -1.34
C ARG A 423 17.03 14.76 -1.36
N GLU A 424 16.66 15.91 -1.93
CA GLU A 424 15.28 16.40 -1.96
C GLU A 424 14.44 15.61 -2.98
N LEU A 425 14.95 15.46 -4.20
CA LEU A 425 14.29 14.70 -5.27
C LEU A 425 14.18 13.20 -4.97
N PHE A 426 15.24 12.58 -4.45
CA PHE A 426 15.19 11.17 -4.04
C PHE A 426 14.24 10.97 -2.85
N ALA A 427 14.17 11.93 -1.92
CA ALA A 427 13.19 11.87 -0.84
C ALA A 427 11.75 12.01 -1.36
N MET A 428 11.48 12.71 -2.46
CA MET A 428 10.16 12.69 -3.09
C MET A 428 9.83 11.31 -3.71
N LEU A 429 10.78 10.71 -4.42
CA LEU A 429 10.61 9.38 -5.02
C LEU A 429 10.46 8.26 -3.97
N THR A 430 11.15 8.38 -2.84
CA THR A 430 11.16 7.38 -1.77
C THR A 430 10.26 7.75 -0.58
N ALA A 431 9.57 8.90 -0.62
CA ALA A 431 8.53 9.24 0.33
C ALA A 431 7.49 8.11 0.31
N ASP A 432 7.11 7.64 1.50
CA ASP A 432 6.27 6.46 1.64
C ASP A 432 4.84 6.79 1.16
N GLN A 433 4.58 6.68 -0.16
CA GLN A 433 3.24 6.81 -0.77
C GLN A 433 2.21 5.89 -0.07
N LYS A 434 2.69 4.89 0.68
CA LYS A 434 1.93 3.97 1.52
C LYS A 434 1.28 4.63 2.76
N SER A 435 1.57 5.89 3.08
CA SER A 435 0.74 6.66 4.05
C SER A 435 -0.56 7.17 3.43
N ALA A 436 -0.72 7.06 2.11
CA ALA A 436 -1.96 7.32 1.39
C ALA A 436 -2.48 6.02 0.77
N MET A 437 -3.00 5.11 1.61
CA MET A 437 -3.88 4.06 1.10
C MET A 437 -5.07 4.71 0.36
N PRO A 438 -5.44 4.24 -0.84
CA PRO A 438 -6.56 4.82 -1.57
C PRO A 438 -7.84 4.77 -0.73
N VAL A 439 -8.44 5.93 -0.48
CA VAL A 439 -9.79 6.01 0.07
C VAL A 439 -10.74 5.54 -1.02
N LEU A 440 -11.13 4.27 -0.95
CA LEU A 440 -12.24 3.74 -1.75
C LEU A 440 -13.52 4.48 -1.32
N ASP A 441 -13.98 5.34 -2.23
CA ASP A 441 -15.20 6.16 -2.24
C ASP A 441 -16.06 6.19 -0.95
N PRO A 442 -16.05 7.31 -0.19
CA PRO A 442 -16.86 7.46 1.02
C PRO A 442 -18.39 7.55 0.79
N THR A 443 -18.89 7.60 -0.44
CA THR A 443 -20.27 8.03 -0.72
C THR A 443 -21.35 6.94 -0.56
N GLN A 444 -20.99 5.67 -0.30
CA GLN A 444 -21.97 4.56 -0.28
C GLN A 444 -22.28 3.93 1.10
N SER A 445 -21.88 4.51 2.24
CA SER A 445 -22.37 4.02 3.53
C SER A 445 -22.43 5.05 4.67
N LEU A 446 -23.53 5.03 5.43
CA LEU A 446 -23.53 5.57 6.79
C LEU A 446 -22.67 4.66 7.69
N HIS A 447 -21.40 5.04 7.84
CA HIS A 447 -20.47 4.65 8.90
C HIS A 447 -20.31 3.13 9.20
N PRO A 448 -19.38 2.43 8.52
CA PRO A 448 -18.92 1.11 8.95
C PRO A 448 -17.93 1.18 10.14
N PRO A 449 -17.85 0.12 10.98
CA PRO A 449 -17.11 0.14 12.26
C PRO A 449 -15.57 0.19 12.14
N TRP A 450 -15.04 -0.06 10.94
CA TRP A 450 -13.62 -0.35 10.70
C TRP A 450 -12.70 0.88 10.57
N ARG A 451 -13.17 2.10 10.85
CA ARG A 451 -12.33 3.32 10.77
C ARG A 451 -11.04 3.25 11.60
N HIS A 452 -11.06 2.52 12.70
CA HIS A 452 -9.89 2.31 13.57
C HIS A 452 -8.76 1.52 12.89
N TRP A 453 -9.05 0.75 11.82
CA TRP A 453 -8.04 0.08 11.02
C TRP A 453 -7.18 1.03 10.19
N TYR A 454 -7.58 2.28 10.01
CA TYR A 454 -6.82 3.29 9.24
C TYR A 454 -5.93 4.19 10.10
N ASN A 455 -5.85 3.97 11.42
CA ASN A 455 -4.92 4.70 12.27
C ASN A 455 -3.47 4.25 12.03
N ASP A 456 -2.56 5.21 11.76
CA ASP A 456 -1.17 4.96 11.37
C ASP A 456 -0.27 4.32 12.44
N GLN A 457 -0.76 4.17 13.68
CA GLN A 457 -0.02 3.48 14.74
C GLN A 457 -0.26 1.97 14.67
N ILE A 458 0.54 1.29 13.86
CA ILE A 458 0.66 -0.16 13.86
C ILE A 458 1.23 -0.60 15.22
N PRO A 459 0.56 -1.49 15.99
CA PRO A 459 1.11 -2.00 17.24
C PRO A 459 2.46 -2.69 17.04
N PRO A 460 3.45 -2.50 17.94
CA PRO A 460 4.74 -3.15 17.80
C PRO A 460 4.62 -4.67 17.92
N TYR A 461 5.39 -5.41 17.12
CA TYR A 461 5.50 -6.86 17.27
C TYR A 461 5.94 -7.21 18.69
N THR A 462 5.22 -8.11 19.34
CA THR A 462 5.64 -8.69 20.62
C THR A 462 5.76 -10.20 20.44
N LYS A 463 6.93 -10.76 20.74
CA LYS A 463 7.14 -12.21 20.57
C LYS A 463 6.18 -12.99 21.47
N PRO A 464 5.79 -14.22 21.12
CA PRO A 464 4.92 -15.04 21.97
C PRO A 464 5.49 -15.26 23.36
N GLN A 465 6.82 -15.32 23.49
CA GLN A 465 7.52 -15.43 24.77
C GLN A 465 7.27 -14.18 25.63
N ASP A 466 7.42 -12.98 25.05
CA ASP A 466 7.14 -11.71 25.72
C ASP A 466 5.64 -11.56 26.03
N ARG A 467 4.76 -12.01 25.11
CA ARG A 467 3.29 -12.03 25.30
C ARG A 467 2.85 -13.02 26.38
N ARG A 468 3.52 -14.16 26.55
CA ARG A 468 3.29 -15.12 27.65
C ARG A 468 3.77 -14.52 28.96
N LYS A 469 5.02 -14.04 29.02
CA LYS A 469 5.58 -13.38 30.19
C LYS A 469 4.74 -12.18 30.65
N ALA A 470 4.28 -11.33 29.74
CA ALA A 470 3.40 -10.20 30.06
C ALA A 470 1.95 -10.60 30.37
N ARG A 471 1.53 -11.85 30.15
CA ARG A 471 0.28 -12.41 30.72
C ARG A 471 0.54 -12.95 32.11
N GLU A 472 1.60 -13.76 32.28
CA GLU A 472 2.05 -14.31 33.56
C GLU A 472 2.30 -13.20 34.60
N GLU A 473 2.94 -12.08 34.21
CA GLU A 473 3.15 -10.92 35.09
C GLU A 473 1.83 -10.25 35.50
N ARG A 474 0.87 -10.08 34.57
CA ARG A 474 -0.46 -9.52 34.87
C ARG A 474 -1.33 -10.47 35.68
N GLU A 475 -1.16 -11.77 35.51
CA GLU A 475 -1.86 -12.81 36.26
C GLU A 475 -1.31 -12.92 37.68
N ALA A 476 0.02 -12.90 37.84
CA ALA A 476 0.69 -12.79 39.14
C ALA A 476 0.39 -11.46 39.86
N GLU A 477 0.23 -10.35 39.14
CA GLU A 477 -0.19 -9.06 39.72
C GLU A 477 -1.65 -9.11 40.20
N ARG A 478 -2.56 -9.71 39.42
CA ARG A 478 -3.94 -10.00 39.87
C ARG A 478 -3.95 -10.93 41.08
N GLU A 479 -3.11 -11.96 41.10
CA GLU A 479 -3.02 -12.91 42.22
C GLU A 479 -2.50 -12.23 43.49
N ARG A 480 -1.50 -11.34 43.37
CA ARG A 480 -1.04 -10.48 44.48
C ARG A 480 -2.14 -9.55 45.00
N LEU A 481 -2.93 -8.94 44.11
CA LEU A 481 -4.09 -8.12 44.48
C LEU A 481 -5.19 -8.95 45.18
N LEU A 482 -5.47 -10.16 44.68
CA LEU A 482 -6.43 -11.07 45.29
C LEU A 482 -5.96 -11.55 46.67
N GLN A 483 -4.65 -11.79 46.82
CA GLN A 483 -4.04 -12.17 48.09
C GLN A 483 -4.08 -11.00 49.09
N GLN A 484 -3.78 -9.77 48.66
CA GLN A 484 -3.98 -8.57 49.50
C GLN A 484 -5.43 -8.40 49.93
N GLN A 485 -6.41 -8.64 49.05
CA GLN A 485 -7.83 -8.61 49.44
C GLN A 485 -8.17 -9.70 50.47
N ARG A 486 -7.67 -10.94 50.30
CA ARG A 486 -7.88 -12.03 51.27
C ARG A 486 -7.27 -11.75 52.62
N ASP A 487 -6.07 -11.17 52.66
CA ASP A 487 -5.40 -10.83 53.92
C ASP A 487 -6.03 -9.59 54.57
N ALA A 488 -6.54 -8.63 53.79
CA ALA A 488 -7.38 -7.54 54.29
C ALA A 488 -8.72 -8.04 54.86
N GLU A 489 -9.40 -8.98 54.21
CA GLU A 489 -10.59 -9.64 54.76
C GLU A 489 -10.28 -10.42 56.05
N ARG A 490 -9.11 -11.07 56.14
CA ARG A 490 -8.68 -11.79 57.33
C ARG A 490 -8.46 -10.83 58.50
N MET A 491 -7.74 -9.72 58.26
CA MET A 491 -7.55 -8.65 59.23
C MET A 491 -8.89 -8.01 59.66
N LYS A 492 -9.83 -7.83 58.72
CA LYS A 492 -11.18 -7.34 59.03
C LYS A 492 -11.95 -8.31 59.93
N LYS A 493 -11.94 -9.61 59.62
CA LYS A 493 -12.57 -10.65 60.46
C LYS A 493 -11.92 -10.76 61.85
N GLU A 494 -10.61 -10.58 61.97
CA GLU A 494 -9.93 -10.53 63.27
C GLU A 494 -10.30 -9.26 64.07
N GLY A 495 -10.50 -8.13 63.40
CA GLY A 495 -11.06 -6.90 63.99
C GLY A 495 -12.48 -7.12 64.51
N GLU A 496 -13.38 -7.59 63.65
CA GLU A 496 -14.78 -7.91 63.99
C GLU A 496 -14.87 -8.92 65.16
N LEU A 497 -13.95 -9.88 65.25
CA LEU A 497 -13.91 -10.86 66.33
C LEU A 497 -13.33 -10.31 67.65
N ARG A 498 -12.49 -9.26 67.60
CA ARG A 498 -12.06 -8.49 68.78
C ARG A 498 -13.18 -7.57 69.28
N ASP A 499 -13.85 -6.86 68.38
CA ASP A 499 -14.96 -5.96 68.71
C ASP A 499 -16.18 -6.73 69.24
N ARG A 500 -16.39 -7.96 68.76
CA ARG A 500 -17.34 -8.90 69.34
C ARG A 500 -16.97 -9.32 70.76
N LYS A 501 -15.68 -9.57 71.06
CA LYS A 501 -15.23 -9.89 72.42
C LYS A 501 -15.32 -8.72 73.39
N THR A 502 -15.11 -7.48 72.93
CA THR A 502 -15.29 -6.30 73.80
C THR A 502 -16.78 -6.06 74.09
N THR A 503 -17.66 -6.16 73.09
CA THR A 503 -19.12 -6.04 73.29
C THR A 503 -19.72 -7.20 74.11
N GLU A 504 -19.24 -8.44 73.96
CA GLU A 504 -19.58 -9.56 74.85
C GLU A 504 -19.05 -9.30 76.29
N GLY A 505 -17.88 -8.67 76.46
CA GLY A 505 -17.35 -8.25 77.76
C GLY A 505 -18.14 -7.12 78.43
N GLU A 506 -18.65 -6.16 77.66
CA GLU A 506 -19.47 -5.04 78.16
C GLU A 506 -20.88 -5.49 78.55
N THR A 507 -21.51 -6.34 77.72
CA THR A 507 -22.80 -6.96 78.06
C THR A 507 -22.71 -7.86 79.30
N MET A 508 -21.59 -8.58 79.48
CA MET A 508 -21.34 -9.35 80.72
C MET A 508 -21.16 -8.45 81.95
N LYS A 509 -20.52 -7.29 81.82
CA LYS A 509 -20.44 -6.27 82.90
C LYS A 509 -21.81 -5.68 83.24
N MET A 510 -22.63 -5.36 82.23
CA MET A 510 -24.01 -4.90 82.45
C MET A 510 -24.84 -5.96 83.17
N ALA A 511 -24.77 -7.23 82.75
CA ALA A 511 -25.47 -8.33 83.41
C ALA A 511 -25.02 -8.54 84.87
N ALA A 512 -23.74 -8.35 85.17
CA ALA A 512 -23.22 -8.39 86.55
C ALA A 512 -23.72 -7.22 87.40
N ALA A 513 -23.81 -6.01 86.83
CA ALA A 513 -24.37 -4.84 87.51
C ALA A 513 -25.87 -5.00 87.79
N GLU A 514 -26.64 -5.52 86.83
CA GLU A 514 -28.07 -5.79 86.99
C GLU A 514 -28.32 -6.87 88.07
N ARG A 515 -27.49 -7.92 88.11
CA ARG A 515 -27.54 -8.95 89.15
C ARG A 515 -27.23 -8.38 90.54
N ALA A 516 -26.24 -7.48 90.64
CA ALA A 516 -25.94 -6.76 91.88
C ALA A 516 -27.04 -5.78 92.32
N ARG A 517 -27.89 -5.30 91.40
CA ARG A 517 -29.12 -4.54 91.76
C ARG A 517 -30.18 -5.48 92.32
N LEU A 518 -30.43 -6.60 91.64
CA LEU A 518 -31.41 -7.61 92.06
C LEU A 518 -31.07 -8.24 93.42
N ASP A 519 -29.79 -8.46 93.74
CA ASP A 519 -29.38 -8.94 95.06
C ASP A 519 -29.61 -7.89 96.17
N ARG A 520 -29.56 -6.59 95.88
CA ARG A 520 -29.95 -5.54 96.84
C ARG A 520 -31.47 -5.50 97.05
N GLU A 521 -32.25 -5.51 95.96
CA GLU A 521 -33.72 -5.62 96.05
C GLU A 521 -34.15 -6.87 96.83
N LYS A 522 -33.43 -7.99 96.65
CA LYS A 522 -33.66 -9.21 97.42
C LYS A 522 -33.38 -9.04 98.92
N ILE A 523 -32.29 -8.37 99.29
CA ILE A 523 -31.96 -8.09 100.71
C ILE A 523 -33.02 -7.17 101.34
N ASP A 524 -33.45 -6.13 100.64
CA ASP A 524 -34.50 -5.21 101.11
C ASP A 524 -35.85 -5.94 101.27
N LEU A 525 -36.18 -6.85 100.34
CA LEU A 525 -37.37 -7.71 100.43
C LEU A 525 -37.26 -8.77 101.55
N GLU A 526 -36.07 -9.34 101.80
CA GLU A 526 -35.84 -10.24 102.94
C GLU A 526 -35.97 -9.51 104.28
N TYR A 527 -35.54 -8.24 104.37
CA TYR A 527 -35.76 -7.38 105.53
C TYR A 527 -37.26 -7.10 105.75
N GLN A 528 -37.99 -6.71 104.70
CA GLN A 528 -39.45 -6.52 104.76
C GLN A 528 -40.19 -7.82 105.14
N LEU A 529 -39.74 -8.98 104.65
CA LEU A 529 -40.30 -10.29 104.99
C LEU A 529 -40.02 -10.68 106.46
N GLN A 530 -38.85 -10.33 107.01
CA GLN A 530 -38.57 -10.52 108.45
C GLN A 530 -39.44 -9.60 109.31
N GLU A 531 -39.69 -8.37 108.88
CA GLU A 531 -40.54 -7.41 109.61
C GLU A 531 -42.03 -7.82 109.55
N GLU A 532 -42.50 -8.36 108.42
CA GLU A 532 -43.84 -8.96 108.29
C GLU A 532 -43.97 -10.24 109.14
N LYS A 533 -42.94 -11.11 109.15
CA LYS A 533 -42.87 -12.28 110.06
C LYS A 533 -42.90 -11.87 111.53
N ARG A 534 -42.19 -10.80 111.94
CA ARG A 534 -42.21 -10.33 113.33
C ARG A 534 -43.60 -9.82 113.72
N ARG A 535 -44.25 -9.04 112.85
CA ARG A 535 -45.66 -8.63 113.03
C ARG A 535 -46.62 -9.82 113.09
N ARG A 536 -46.44 -10.84 112.25
CA ARG A 536 -47.24 -12.08 112.32
C ARG A 536 -47.01 -12.84 113.61
N LEU A 537 -45.78 -12.92 114.12
CA LEU A 537 -45.47 -13.65 115.35
C LEU A 537 -46.07 -12.93 116.57
N ASP A 538 -46.02 -11.59 116.61
CA ASP A 538 -46.69 -10.77 117.64
C ASP A 538 -48.23 -10.82 117.54
N ALA A 539 -48.78 -11.06 116.35
CA ALA A 539 -50.21 -11.28 116.13
C ALA A 539 -50.63 -12.73 116.47
N GLU A 540 -49.83 -13.73 116.10
CA GLU A 540 -50.05 -15.15 116.40
C GLU A 540 -49.94 -15.41 117.90
N LYS A 541 -49.09 -14.68 118.62
CA LYS A 541 -48.99 -14.79 120.09
C LYS A 541 -50.27 -14.29 120.77
N ARG A 542 -50.79 -13.12 120.36
CA ARG A 542 -52.08 -12.59 120.80
C ARG A 542 -53.25 -13.50 120.42
N ALA A 543 -53.26 -14.00 119.18
CA ALA A 543 -54.27 -14.95 118.72
C ALA A 543 -54.19 -16.31 119.44
N LYS A 544 -53.01 -16.76 119.89
CA LYS A 544 -52.86 -17.97 120.71
C LYS A 544 -53.37 -17.76 122.13
N GLU A 545 -53.15 -16.60 122.71
CA GLU A 545 -53.74 -16.23 124.02
C GLU A 545 -55.29 -16.22 123.94
N GLU A 546 -55.87 -15.64 122.88
CA GLU A 546 -57.33 -15.73 122.59
C GLU A 546 -57.80 -17.17 122.33
N ILE A 547 -57.09 -17.94 121.50
CA ILE A 547 -57.46 -19.33 121.14
C ILE A 547 -57.33 -20.27 122.35
N GLU A 548 -56.40 -20.05 123.27
CA GLU A 548 -56.25 -20.86 124.48
C GLU A 548 -57.33 -20.54 125.52
N GLN A 549 -57.83 -19.30 125.54
CA GLN A 549 -59.02 -18.90 126.28
C GLN A 549 -60.28 -19.55 125.69
N LEU A 550 -60.50 -19.42 124.37
CA LEU A 550 -61.64 -19.99 123.65
C LEU A 550 -61.63 -21.54 123.59
N ARG A 551 -60.46 -22.19 123.65
CA ARG A 551 -60.35 -23.67 123.71
C ARG A 551 -60.83 -24.24 125.04
N ARG A 552 -60.67 -23.51 126.17
CA ARG A 552 -61.26 -23.92 127.45
C ARG A 552 -62.79 -23.83 127.44
N GLU A 553 -63.36 -22.94 126.62
CA GLU A 553 -64.80 -22.78 126.47
C GLU A 553 -65.40 -23.81 125.49
N LEU A 554 -64.68 -24.20 124.44
CA LEU A 554 -65.16 -25.15 123.43
C LEU A 554 -65.11 -26.63 123.84
N ASP A 555 -64.29 -27.04 124.81
CA ASP A 555 -64.31 -28.41 125.36
C ASP A 555 -65.61 -28.74 126.14
N ALA A 556 -66.44 -27.74 126.45
CA ALA A 556 -67.71 -27.92 127.15
C ALA A 556 -68.88 -28.39 126.25
N LEU A 557 -68.82 -28.18 124.92
CA LEU A 557 -69.94 -28.45 124.00
C LEU A 557 -69.61 -29.52 122.97
N ARG A 558 -69.75 -30.75 123.45
CA ARG A 558 -69.52 -32.02 122.78
C ARG A 558 -70.48 -32.26 121.59
N LYS A 559 -69.99 -33.11 120.66
CA LYS A 559 -70.75 -34.07 119.81
C LYS A 559 -71.31 -33.57 118.45
N PRO A 560 -71.54 -34.49 117.48
CA PRO A 560 -70.85 -34.40 116.17
C PRO A 560 -71.79 -34.77 114.98
N VAL A 561 -71.25 -35.46 113.94
CA VAL A 561 -71.95 -36.09 112.77
C VAL A 561 -72.19 -35.11 111.60
N SER A 562 -71.83 -35.40 110.33
CA SER A 562 -70.98 -36.45 109.75
C SER A 562 -70.64 -36.20 108.26
N LEU A 563 -69.50 -36.75 107.79
CA LEU A 563 -69.27 -37.46 106.51
C LEU A 563 -69.87 -36.87 105.21
N VAL A 564 -69.04 -36.51 104.20
CA VAL A 564 -68.74 -37.29 102.95
C VAL A 564 -67.82 -36.41 102.06
N LYS A 565 -66.78 -36.83 101.31
CA LYS A 565 -66.05 -38.11 101.18
C LYS A 565 -64.56 -37.86 100.79
N SER A 566 -63.67 -38.64 101.42
CA SER A 566 -62.46 -39.36 100.95
C SER A 566 -62.02 -39.36 99.44
N PRO A 567 -60.77 -39.77 99.07
CA PRO A 567 -59.54 -38.96 99.13
C PRO A 567 -58.53 -39.14 97.93
N ASN A 568 -57.48 -38.30 97.91
CA ASN A 568 -56.07 -38.45 97.48
C ASN A 568 -55.50 -39.82 96.98
N PRO A 569 -54.28 -39.88 96.37
CA PRO A 569 -53.65 -39.03 95.33
C PRO A 569 -52.77 -39.88 94.34
N SER A 570 -51.79 -39.25 93.66
CA SER A 570 -50.37 -39.72 93.47
C SER A 570 -49.78 -39.90 92.05
N LEU A 571 -48.48 -39.54 91.94
CA LEU A 571 -47.42 -39.97 90.97
C LEU A 571 -47.53 -39.49 89.49
N MET A 572 -46.57 -38.70 88.97
CA MET A 572 -45.32 -39.09 88.23
C MET A 572 -45.58 -39.80 86.88
N SER A 573 -44.89 -39.60 85.75
CA SER A 573 -43.75 -38.74 85.34
C SER A 573 -43.57 -38.81 83.78
N THR A 574 -42.81 -37.87 83.18
CA THR A 574 -42.02 -37.99 81.92
C THR A 574 -42.65 -38.20 80.51
N SER A 575 -42.29 -37.26 79.62
CA SER A 575 -41.82 -37.45 78.21
C SER A 575 -42.72 -37.25 76.95
N SER A 576 -42.39 -36.18 76.22
CA SER A 576 -42.07 -36.16 74.76
C SER A 576 -43.11 -35.94 73.63
N TYR A 577 -42.57 -35.39 72.53
CA TYR A 577 -42.98 -35.44 71.10
C TYR A 577 -43.98 -34.42 70.44
N VAL A 578 -43.37 -33.43 69.76
CA VAL A 578 -43.47 -33.12 68.29
C VAL A 578 -44.61 -32.26 67.67
N SER A 579 -44.19 -31.49 66.65
CA SER A 579 -44.95 -30.77 65.59
C SER A 579 -45.61 -29.41 65.93
N ARG A 580 -45.66 -28.41 65.03
CA ARG A 580 -44.97 -28.19 63.73
C ARG A 580 -45.00 -26.70 63.32
N MET A 581 -43.92 -26.24 62.67
CA MET A 581 -43.80 -25.30 61.54
C MET A 581 -44.80 -24.14 61.31
N LEU A 582 -44.26 -22.95 60.99
CA LEU A 582 -44.22 -22.41 59.61
C LEU A 582 -43.01 -21.44 59.46
N ILE A 583 -42.28 -21.53 58.33
CA ILE A 583 -41.04 -20.76 58.04
C ILE A 583 -41.09 -20.27 56.57
N PRO A 584 -40.71 -19.00 56.26
CA PRO A 584 -40.61 -18.45 54.89
C PRO A 584 -39.30 -18.84 54.14
N PRO A 585 -39.19 -18.60 52.81
CA PRO A 585 -38.48 -19.51 51.90
C PRO A 585 -36.96 -19.27 51.70
N PRO A 586 -36.23 -20.28 51.17
CA PRO A 586 -34.78 -20.23 50.91
C PRO A 586 -34.41 -19.63 49.53
N PRO A 587 -33.14 -19.23 49.31
CA PRO A 587 -32.63 -18.85 48.00
C PRO A 587 -32.45 -20.05 47.04
N THR A 588 -32.58 -19.77 45.75
CA THR A 588 -32.70 -20.73 44.63
C THR A 588 -31.36 -21.42 44.27
N PRO A 589 -31.35 -22.71 43.88
CA PRO A 589 -30.14 -23.41 43.46
C PRO A 589 -29.72 -23.14 42.00
N ASP A 590 -28.43 -23.39 41.72
CA ASP A 590 -27.79 -23.28 40.42
C ASP A 590 -28.50 -24.05 39.29
N SER A 591 -28.61 -23.40 38.13
CA SER A 591 -28.94 -24.06 36.87
C SER A 591 -27.68 -24.44 36.10
N GLN A 592 -27.23 -25.69 36.27
CA GLN A 592 -26.19 -26.28 35.43
C GLN A 592 -26.72 -26.54 34.01
N TYR A 593 -26.56 -25.55 33.12
CA TYR A 593 -26.60 -25.78 31.68
C TYR A 593 -25.19 -26.04 31.16
N GLY A 594 -24.80 -27.32 31.14
CA GLY A 594 -23.64 -27.74 30.36
C GLY A 594 -23.93 -27.53 28.87
N LEU A 595 -23.08 -26.75 28.19
CA LEU A 595 -23.01 -26.78 26.73
C LEU A 595 -22.64 -28.21 26.28
N PRO A 596 -23.20 -28.71 25.16
CA PRO A 596 -22.76 -29.99 24.62
C PRO A 596 -21.26 -29.91 24.27
N PRO A 597 -20.50 -31.00 24.45
CA PRO A 597 -19.09 -31.01 24.06
C PRO A 597 -18.97 -30.70 22.57
N ILE A 598 -18.17 -29.70 22.24
CA ILE A 598 -17.76 -29.45 20.86
C ILE A 598 -17.05 -30.73 20.40
N ALA A 599 -17.56 -31.36 19.34
CA ALA A 599 -16.94 -32.54 18.78
C ALA A 599 -15.50 -32.21 18.39
N GLU A 600 -14.54 -33.02 18.87
CA GLU A 600 -13.15 -32.90 18.47
C GLU A 600 -13.06 -32.99 16.95
N SER A 601 -12.74 -31.85 16.33
CA SER A 601 -12.41 -31.82 14.91
C SER A 601 -11.14 -32.65 14.70
N PRO A 602 -11.04 -33.43 13.60
CA PRO A 602 -10.03 -34.47 13.48
C PRO A 602 -8.63 -33.92 13.68
N SER A 603 -7.79 -34.68 14.38
CA SER A 603 -6.40 -34.34 14.67
C SER A 603 -5.57 -34.30 13.37
N HIS A 604 -5.61 -33.16 12.68
CA HIS A 604 -4.72 -32.91 11.56
C HIS A 604 -3.29 -32.87 12.09
N SER A 605 -2.48 -33.82 11.61
CA SER A 605 -1.05 -33.85 11.93
C SER A 605 -0.37 -32.54 11.48
N PRO A 606 0.71 -32.09 12.15
CA PRO A 606 1.45 -30.89 11.74
C PRO A 606 1.85 -30.92 10.26
N ALA A 607 2.19 -32.10 9.73
CA ALA A 607 2.50 -32.33 8.33
C ALA A 607 1.31 -32.06 7.38
N GLN A 608 0.08 -32.40 7.76
CA GLN A 608 -1.12 -32.06 6.97
C GLN A 608 -1.44 -30.57 7.02
N ALA A 609 -1.23 -29.91 8.17
CA ALA A 609 -1.36 -28.48 8.28
C ALA A 609 -0.31 -27.77 7.38
N GLU A 610 0.94 -28.21 7.42
CA GLU A 610 2.01 -27.74 6.52
C GLU A 610 1.69 -28.00 5.04
N GLU A 611 1.16 -29.17 4.68
CA GLU A 611 0.79 -29.49 3.29
C GLU A 611 -0.37 -28.62 2.79
N VAL A 612 -1.40 -28.42 3.61
CA VAL A 612 -2.52 -27.49 3.32
C VAL A 612 -2.01 -26.05 3.25
N ILE A 613 -1.06 -25.64 4.10
CA ILE A 613 -0.41 -24.32 4.05
C ILE A 613 0.46 -24.19 2.80
N PHE A 614 1.20 -25.21 2.38
CA PHE A 614 1.99 -25.18 1.13
C PHE A 614 1.09 -25.11 -0.10
N ASP A 615 -0.01 -25.86 -0.13
CA ASP A 615 -0.96 -25.80 -1.24
C ASP A 615 -1.81 -24.51 -1.21
N PHE A 616 -2.06 -23.95 -0.03
CA PHE A 616 -2.65 -22.61 0.16
C PHE A 616 -1.68 -21.49 -0.25
N LEU A 617 -0.39 -21.55 0.10
CA LEU A 617 0.65 -20.64 -0.40
C LEU A 617 0.86 -20.79 -1.90
N ARG A 618 0.64 -21.99 -2.46
CA ARG A 618 0.66 -22.25 -3.91
C ARG A 618 -0.60 -21.71 -4.61
N LYS A 619 -1.76 -21.73 -3.94
CA LYS A 619 -3.01 -21.10 -4.38
C LYS A 619 -2.96 -19.58 -4.24
N ILE A 620 -2.46 -19.04 -3.13
CA ILE A 620 -2.12 -17.62 -2.95
C ILE A 620 -1.09 -17.19 -3.97
N ARG A 621 -0.06 -17.99 -4.29
CA ARG A 621 0.86 -17.67 -5.39
C ARG A 621 0.12 -17.56 -6.74
N LYS A 622 -0.87 -18.42 -7.00
CA LYS A 622 -1.75 -18.33 -8.18
C LYS A 622 -2.75 -17.16 -8.12
N SER A 623 -3.21 -16.76 -6.93
CA SER A 623 -4.06 -15.57 -6.71
C SER A 623 -3.24 -14.28 -6.81
N MET A 624 -2.01 -14.24 -6.29
CA MET A 624 -1.03 -13.18 -6.51
C MET A 624 -0.69 -13.09 -8.00
N ASP A 625 -0.46 -14.22 -8.68
CA ASP A 625 -0.37 -14.30 -10.15
C ASP A 625 -1.70 -13.95 -10.89
N LYS A 626 -2.73 -13.49 -10.18
CA LYS A 626 -4.03 -13.00 -10.71
C LYS A 626 -4.44 -11.62 -10.17
N ILE A 627 -3.84 -11.16 -9.05
CA ILE A 627 -4.15 -9.91 -8.33
C ILE A 627 -3.00 -8.91 -8.47
N ALA A 628 -1.75 -9.33 -8.30
CA ALA A 628 -0.58 -8.60 -8.81
C ALA A 628 -0.48 -8.67 -10.36
N ASN A 629 -1.33 -9.50 -10.97
CA ASN A 629 -1.60 -9.53 -12.41
C ASN A 629 -3.06 -9.14 -12.73
N GLY A 630 -3.70 -8.31 -11.90
CA GLY A 630 -4.87 -7.54 -12.35
C GLY A 630 -4.45 -6.66 -13.54
N GLU A 631 -5.21 -6.66 -14.62
CA GLU A 631 -4.78 -6.23 -15.98
C GLU A 631 -3.57 -7.00 -16.57
N GLY A 632 -2.82 -7.82 -15.82
CA GLY A 632 -1.67 -8.61 -16.30
C GLY A 632 -2.02 -9.85 -17.13
N GLN A 633 -2.99 -10.67 -16.69
CA GLN A 633 -3.48 -11.78 -17.54
C GLN A 633 -4.23 -11.25 -18.78
N GLU A 634 -4.92 -10.12 -18.64
CA GLU A 634 -5.54 -9.42 -19.77
C GLU A 634 -4.49 -8.82 -20.70
N ALA A 635 -3.39 -8.27 -20.19
CA ALA A 635 -2.27 -7.78 -20.99
C ALA A 635 -1.53 -8.93 -21.71
N GLU A 636 -1.32 -10.09 -21.07
CA GLU A 636 -0.78 -11.28 -21.73
C GLU A 636 -1.72 -11.83 -22.80
N HIS A 637 -3.03 -11.88 -22.53
CA HIS A 637 -4.06 -12.30 -23.49
C HIS A 637 -4.09 -11.33 -24.67
N LEU A 638 -4.18 -10.02 -24.39
CA LEU A 638 -4.13 -8.95 -25.35
C LEU A 638 -2.82 -8.95 -26.13
N ASN A 639 -1.68 -9.31 -25.55
CA ASN A 639 -0.40 -9.46 -26.28
C ASN A 639 -0.47 -10.61 -27.29
N LYS A 640 -1.00 -11.78 -26.90
CA LYS A 640 -1.20 -12.94 -27.79
C LYS A 640 -2.23 -12.64 -28.89
N GLU A 641 -3.30 -11.94 -28.55
CA GLU A 641 -4.30 -11.45 -29.50
C GLU A 641 -3.69 -10.43 -30.47
N THR A 642 -2.99 -9.43 -29.95
CA THR A 642 -2.25 -8.41 -30.74
C THR A 642 -1.30 -9.08 -31.72
N GLU A 643 -0.50 -10.05 -31.28
CA GLU A 643 0.38 -10.83 -32.17
C GLU A 643 -0.40 -11.55 -33.27
N LYS A 644 -1.46 -12.29 -32.92
CA LYS A 644 -2.31 -13.01 -33.89
C LYS A 644 -2.97 -12.06 -34.90
N TYR A 645 -3.54 -10.96 -34.43
CA TYR A 645 -4.27 -9.98 -35.24
C TYR A 645 -3.33 -9.19 -36.16
N ILE A 646 -2.20 -8.74 -35.64
CA ILE A 646 -1.20 -8.02 -36.43
C ILE A 646 -0.54 -8.94 -37.44
N TYR A 647 -0.21 -10.18 -37.08
CA TYR A 647 0.29 -11.17 -38.04
C TYR A 647 -0.68 -11.36 -39.20
N ASN A 648 -1.96 -11.60 -38.89
CA ASN A 648 -3.02 -11.73 -39.88
C ASN A 648 -3.13 -10.50 -40.79
N ASN A 649 -3.17 -9.30 -40.22
CA ASN A 649 -3.26 -8.04 -40.96
C ASN A 649 -2.05 -7.82 -41.89
N VAL A 650 -0.83 -8.13 -41.42
CA VAL A 650 0.39 -8.03 -42.23
C VAL A 650 0.36 -9.00 -43.42
N GLN A 651 -0.18 -10.20 -43.26
CA GLN A 651 -0.35 -11.13 -44.39
C GLN A 651 -1.43 -10.65 -45.37
N ASP A 652 -2.53 -10.09 -44.87
CA ASP A 652 -3.59 -9.49 -45.70
C ASP A 652 -3.04 -8.33 -46.53
N ILE A 653 -2.28 -7.40 -45.93
CA ILE A 653 -1.63 -6.28 -46.65
C ILE A 653 -0.67 -6.78 -47.72
N LYS A 654 0.21 -7.75 -47.40
CA LYS A 654 1.16 -8.33 -48.38
C LYS A 654 0.43 -8.96 -49.57
N ARG A 655 -0.67 -9.67 -49.31
CA ARG A 655 -1.48 -10.30 -50.36
C ARG A 655 -2.21 -9.25 -51.22
N ALA A 656 -2.79 -8.22 -50.59
CA ALA A 656 -3.49 -7.15 -51.30
C ALA A 656 -2.53 -6.31 -52.16
N GLN A 657 -1.29 -6.07 -51.70
CA GLN A 657 -0.25 -5.45 -52.53
C GLN A 657 0.02 -6.25 -53.81
N ILE A 658 0.20 -7.57 -53.70
CA ILE A 658 0.43 -8.44 -54.86
C ILE A 658 -0.78 -8.43 -55.81
N GLU A 659 -2.01 -8.40 -55.29
CA GLU A 659 -3.22 -8.40 -56.11
C GLU A 659 -3.48 -7.05 -56.82
N VAL A 660 -3.12 -5.92 -56.21
CA VAL A 660 -3.30 -4.57 -56.79
C VAL A 660 -2.14 -4.15 -57.71
N PHE A 661 -0.90 -4.53 -57.39
CA PHE A 661 0.30 -4.09 -58.11
C PHE A 661 1.00 -5.20 -58.90
N GLY A 662 0.51 -6.44 -58.84
CA GLY A 662 1.15 -7.63 -59.46
C GLY A 662 2.43 -8.10 -58.76
N HIS A 663 2.91 -7.37 -57.73
CA HIS A 663 4.12 -7.67 -56.99
C HIS A 663 4.03 -7.05 -55.58
N ARG A 664 4.97 -7.41 -54.69
CA ARG A 664 5.08 -6.80 -53.37
C ARG A 664 5.89 -5.50 -53.48
N LEU A 665 5.27 -4.38 -53.08
CA LEU A 665 5.91 -3.07 -53.07
C LEU A 665 7.18 -3.04 -52.21
N GLN A 666 8.18 -2.31 -52.68
CA GLN A 666 9.38 -1.99 -51.93
C GLN A 666 9.11 -0.87 -50.89
N PRO A 667 9.89 -0.78 -49.80
CA PRO A 667 9.74 0.31 -48.84
C PRO A 667 9.92 1.68 -49.49
N GLY A 668 9.00 2.62 -49.22
CA GLY A 668 8.98 3.94 -49.84
C GLY A 668 8.52 3.98 -51.30
N GLU A 669 8.22 2.84 -51.95
CA GLU A 669 7.70 2.82 -53.32
C GLU A 669 6.29 3.43 -53.39
N PHE A 670 5.44 3.11 -52.42
CA PHE A 670 4.09 3.65 -52.31
C PHE A 670 4.12 5.17 -52.13
N GLU A 671 4.93 5.67 -51.19
CA GLU A 671 5.08 7.09 -50.86
C GLU A 671 5.65 7.94 -52.02
N ARG A 672 6.33 7.32 -52.99
CA ARG A 672 6.85 7.97 -54.21
C ARG A 672 5.84 8.05 -55.35
N MET A 673 4.70 7.35 -55.27
CA MET A 673 3.64 7.46 -56.27
C MET A 673 2.97 8.84 -56.19
N ASP A 674 2.31 9.30 -57.26
CA ASP A 674 1.50 10.52 -57.17
C ASP A 674 0.29 10.32 -56.24
N ALA A 675 -0.14 11.39 -55.57
CA ALA A 675 -1.18 11.33 -54.54
C ALA A 675 -2.51 10.73 -55.03
N HIS A 676 -2.84 10.87 -56.32
CA HIS A 676 -4.05 10.29 -56.90
C HIS A 676 -3.91 8.77 -57.06
N LYS A 677 -2.77 8.27 -57.55
CA LYS A 677 -2.47 6.82 -57.59
C LYS A 677 -2.35 6.22 -56.19
N GLN A 678 -1.68 6.90 -55.25
CA GLN A 678 -1.61 6.47 -53.84
C GLN A 678 -3.02 6.26 -53.27
N LYS A 679 -3.89 7.26 -53.39
CA LYS A 679 -5.28 7.17 -52.91
C LYS A 679 -6.03 6.01 -53.56
N LYS A 680 -6.03 5.93 -54.89
CA LYS A 680 -6.73 4.86 -55.62
C LYS A 680 -6.24 3.46 -55.23
N ALA A 681 -4.93 3.26 -55.11
CA ALA A 681 -4.37 1.97 -54.75
C ALA A 681 -4.57 1.62 -53.26
N SER A 682 -4.53 2.62 -52.37
CA SER A 682 -4.94 2.46 -50.96
C SER A 682 -6.40 2.01 -50.87
N ASP A 683 -7.30 2.65 -51.63
CA ASP A 683 -8.72 2.29 -51.65
C ASP A 683 -8.90 0.82 -52.08
N GLN A 684 -8.26 0.41 -53.19
CA GLN A 684 -8.30 -0.96 -53.71
C GLN A 684 -7.70 -2.00 -52.74
N ILE A 685 -6.53 -1.73 -52.15
CA ILE A 685 -5.91 -2.61 -51.14
C ILE A 685 -6.88 -2.83 -49.97
N MET A 686 -7.48 -1.76 -49.48
CA MET A 686 -8.34 -1.81 -48.30
C MET A 686 -9.68 -2.50 -48.55
N GLU A 687 -10.24 -2.42 -49.77
CA GLU A 687 -11.43 -3.18 -50.16
C GLU A 687 -11.15 -4.70 -50.16
N LEU A 688 -10.00 -5.14 -50.67
CA LEU A 688 -9.59 -6.55 -50.64
C LEU A 688 -9.38 -7.06 -49.21
N ILE A 689 -8.69 -6.28 -48.37
CA ILE A 689 -8.47 -6.60 -46.95
C ILE A 689 -9.81 -6.73 -46.22
N GLN A 690 -10.75 -5.79 -46.42
CA GLN A 690 -12.07 -5.82 -45.81
C GLN A 690 -12.84 -7.10 -46.18
N LYS A 691 -12.90 -7.42 -47.48
CA LYS A 691 -13.53 -8.65 -47.99
C LYS A 691 -12.96 -9.92 -47.35
N TRP A 692 -11.63 -10.06 -47.30
CA TRP A 692 -11.00 -11.26 -46.72
C TRP A 692 -11.15 -11.38 -45.20
N ARG A 693 -11.46 -10.27 -44.50
CA ARG A 693 -11.80 -10.27 -43.07
C ARG A 693 -13.25 -10.66 -42.83
N GLU A 694 -14.18 -10.16 -43.64
CA GLU A 694 -15.59 -10.59 -43.63
C GLU A 694 -15.70 -12.09 -43.93
N ASP A 695 -14.99 -12.58 -44.95
CA ASP A 695 -14.87 -14.02 -45.25
C ASP A 695 -14.30 -14.82 -44.05
N ARG A 696 -13.38 -14.24 -43.27
CA ARG A 696 -12.79 -14.90 -42.07
C ARG A 696 -13.78 -14.94 -40.92
N ARG A 697 -14.40 -13.81 -40.57
CA ARG A 697 -15.45 -13.72 -39.55
C ARG A 697 -16.61 -14.66 -39.86
N ALA A 698 -17.06 -14.71 -41.12
CA ALA A 698 -18.10 -15.65 -41.55
C ALA A 698 -17.68 -17.13 -41.40
N ARG A 699 -16.40 -17.47 -41.61
CA ARG A 699 -15.87 -18.83 -41.38
C ARG A 699 -15.67 -19.18 -39.91
N GLU A 700 -15.35 -18.20 -39.07
CA GLU A 700 -15.20 -18.39 -37.62
C GLU A 700 -16.56 -18.54 -36.93
N LEU A 701 -17.56 -17.72 -37.31
CA LEU A 701 -18.94 -17.86 -36.83
C LEU A 701 -19.54 -19.25 -37.17
N ARG A 702 -19.27 -19.76 -38.39
CA ARG A 702 -19.65 -21.12 -38.84
C ARG A 702 -18.91 -22.28 -38.15
N LYS A 703 -17.99 -22.01 -37.22
CA LYS A 703 -17.29 -23.03 -36.41
C LYS A 703 -17.67 -22.99 -34.92
N VAL A 704 -18.41 -21.97 -34.51
CA VAL A 704 -18.89 -21.77 -33.13
C VAL A 704 -20.38 -22.10 -33.02
N MET A 705 -21.10 -22.06 -34.15
CA MET A 705 -22.36 -22.78 -34.38
C MET A 705 -22.07 -24.21 -34.84
#